data_AF-E1ZID7-F1
#
_entry.id   AF-E1ZID7-F1
#
_cell.length_a   1.000
_cell.length_b   1.000
_cell.length_c   1.000
_cell.angle_alpha   90.00
_cell.angle_beta   90.00
_cell.angle_gamma   90.00
#
_symmetry.space_group_name_H-M   'P 1'
#
loop_
_entity.id
_entity.type
_entity.pdbx_description
1 polymer ?
#
loop_
_entity_poly.entity_id
_entity_poly.type
_entity_poly.pdbx_seq_one_letter_code
_entity_poly.pdbx_strand_id
1 'polypeptide(L)'
;MDISGYRGGHYHRSRSSGLMPSTYDPKRKPRSRTSVSLASRAVLLLLFVVAAGAGIRRAMHRGDPAGQDSGASGGKGASSKRGAAALPPPPTQAANAAADARREALMTSRIQRAMRIVPVYRGAGKLETFPHFSNANRLLLASHGRLLWYRYDADEVQVLHEGEGVYYGAFPGIERGVLGEPSTLWVVSRPHNWRPSSSQEWLLHLDMDSGKELGRVQIASKWAHDAVRRRDRVYVCSTGEGKVLELAFPNMTMIRELPLFTLREHINTLGPTVDGKLWGVLHNLGASSLVQLDLASGKEALRIPNVGDKAHGLVLWGASILTLDSDGGALAQVDPASGAVRKLWQMSDGGKYLKGLCVVDDIAFFGIAARTERGRRDDPTLNCELAAFDLRTQLLLWRRQLPTKGLLNIVAAPHLVVESTTYSINTVDQIGYRSKKAYGEALDVVHKWQLHQEHEAQGMQKVAQHGGGRAADQGQEQEAQHGSGATGQAHEAQAAQQGQQGAGARDAAAGSGQQQQQQQQGTGVEAGAGEVRQHVQQGVQQDGQHEEAGQQQQQQTHGAAADDQDQQHHQQEHVQQQGQDQQHEGRQQQHAGVARRGLIEVEPVAADDPLAKFPPRLDPVRWSSGLPRLLLSAKDKEHGLAAGAQLRLLRTDTSGLKAALRAMPDTDWNEETQRVSNAWIEGRSKVLIKFKPGARSIMLIFSDQSGTGVYRFPWYDRFKQWVEPWLVQVLGPGDLDKVMRLQLAFMPPHSDIKRHMDSGGYAAVGHRIHVVVQSNPDVVFHVCESQQAAQAAGRGSTDTPTCVPLHVEEGLVFELNNRLAHSVTNGGDQPRIHLILDVSDTPRQQRQLRVGEVCRYVKARVVCPELEGQEAHGGGDVLRR
;
A
#
# COMPACT_ATOMS: atom_id res chain seq x y z
N MET A 1 -17.16 36.39 -44.38
CA MET A 1 -17.60 36.60 -45.78
C MET A 1 -17.67 35.25 -46.46
N ASP A 2 -18.45 35.13 -47.52
CA ASP A 2 -19.05 33.87 -47.96
C ASP A 2 -18.12 32.97 -48.79
N ILE A 3 -18.44 31.68 -48.86
CA ILE A 3 -17.65 30.64 -49.54
C ILE A 3 -18.35 30.18 -50.82
N SER A 4 -17.70 30.45 -51.95
CA SER A 4 -17.87 29.70 -53.19
C SER A 4 -16.48 29.23 -53.65
N GLY A 5 -16.30 28.06 -54.26
CA GLY A 5 -17.23 26.99 -54.65
C GLY A 5 -16.58 26.15 -55.76
N TYR A 6 -17.27 25.11 -56.27
CA TYR A 6 -16.86 24.32 -57.45
C TYR A 6 -15.55 23.48 -57.28
N ARG A 7 -15.32 22.36 -58.00
CA ARG A 7 -16.13 21.53 -58.91
C ARG A 7 -15.68 20.07 -58.81
N GLY A 8 -16.56 19.10 -59.08
CA GLY A 8 -16.16 17.70 -59.29
C GLY A 8 -15.59 17.43 -60.69
N GLY A 9 -14.93 16.28 -60.89
CA GLY A 9 -14.42 15.83 -62.19
C GLY A 9 -14.22 14.31 -62.24
N HIS A 10 -14.75 13.66 -63.27
CA HIS A 10 -14.64 12.21 -63.47
C HIS A 10 -13.41 11.81 -64.29
N TYR A 11 -12.91 10.60 -64.02
CA TYR A 11 -12.21 9.67 -64.92
C TYR A 11 -11.74 10.16 -66.29
N HIS A 12 -10.46 9.91 -66.59
CA HIS A 12 -10.10 9.35 -67.90
C HIS A 12 -8.93 8.35 -67.83
N ARG A 13 -8.96 7.34 -68.71
CA ARG A 13 -7.84 6.41 -68.94
C ARG A 13 -6.78 7.06 -69.81
N SER A 14 -5.51 6.72 -69.57
CA SER A 14 -4.47 6.67 -70.60
C SER A 14 -3.62 5.41 -70.42
N ARG A 15 -3.05 4.91 -71.52
CA ARG A 15 -2.02 3.87 -71.56
C ARG A 15 -0.70 4.54 -71.94
N SER A 16 0.40 4.15 -71.33
CA SER A 16 1.72 4.23 -71.96
C SER A 16 2.55 2.99 -71.59
N SER A 17 3.33 2.51 -72.55
CA SER A 17 4.10 1.27 -72.45
C SER A 17 5.58 1.54 -72.18
N GLY A 18 6.20 0.75 -71.31
CA GLY A 18 7.64 0.81 -71.03
C GLY A 18 8.20 -0.56 -70.65
N LEU A 19 8.54 -1.37 -71.67
CA LEU A 19 9.19 -2.67 -71.49
C LEU A 19 10.71 -2.51 -71.55
N MET A 20 11.41 -2.99 -70.52
CA MET A 20 12.81 -3.44 -70.59
C MET A 20 12.99 -4.70 -69.69
N PRO A 21 13.92 -5.61 -70.01
CA PRO A 21 13.81 -7.01 -69.61
C PRO A 21 14.48 -7.37 -68.26
N SER A 22 14.00 -8.47 -67.68
CA SER A 22 14.65 -9.16 -66.57
C SER A 22 15.71 -10.15 -67.09
N THR A 23 16.98 -9.95 -66.73
CA THR A 23 18.05 -10.93 -66.98
C THR A 23 18.18 -11.88 -65.80
N TYR A 24 17.68 -13.10 -65.96
CA TYR A 24 17.73 -14.17 -64.94
C TYR A 24 19.06 -14.95 -65.04
N ASP A 25 19.88 -14.96 -63.98
CA ASP A 25 21.10 -15.77 -63.89
C ASP A 25 20.83 -17.11 -63.17
N PRO A 26 20.89 -18.26 -63.86
CA PRO A 26 20.60 -19.57 -63.29
C PRO A 26 21.84 -20.28 -62.68
N LYS A 27 22.91 -19.58 -62.26
CA LYS A 27 24.16 -20.22 -61.79
C LYS A 27 24.63 -19.86 -60.37
N ARG A 28 23.75 -19.94 -59.36
CA ARG A 28 24.17 -20.00 -57.93
C ARG A 28 23.65 -21.23 -57.19
N LYS A 29 24.54 -22.17 -56.88
CA LYS A 29 24.27 -23.34 -56.02
C LYS A 29 23.99 -22.90 -54.57
N PRO A 30 23.02 -23.51 -53.85
CA PRO A 30 22.82 -23.23 -52.43
C PRO A 30 23.98 -23.79 -51.60
N ARG A 31 24.47 -23.00 -50.63
CA ARG A 31 25.41 -23.50 -49.60
C ARG A 31 24.66 -24.44 -48.64
N SER A 32 25.14 -25.66 -48.52
CA SER A 32 24.60 -26.63 -47.56
C SER A 32 24.84 -26.17 -46.12
N ARG A 33 23.79 -26.25 -45.28
CA ARG A 33 23.95 -26.21 -43.83
C ARG A 33 24.37 -27.59 -43.35
N THR A 34 25.44 -27.67 -42.57
CA THR A 34 25.89 -28.91 -41.93
C THR A 34 24.91 -29.35 -40.84
N SER A 35 24.12 -30.38 -41.14
CA SER A 35 23.27 -31.03 -40.14
C SER A 35 24.09 -31.98 -39.26
N VAL A 36 24.12 -31.73 -37.96
CA VAL A 36 24.68 -32.68 -36.97
C VAL A 36 23.93 -34.02 -37.09
N SER A 37 24.68 -35.12 -37.23
CA SER A 37 24.13 -36.44 -37.52
C SER A 37 23.25 -37.00 -36.39
N LEU A 38 22.37 -37.95 -36.72
CA LEU A 38 21.57 -38.66 -35.73
C LEU A 38 22.45 -39.43 -34.71
N ALA A 39 23.57 -40.00 -35.17
CA ALA A 39 24.54 -40.68 -34.31
C ALA A 39 25.18 -39.71 -33.28
N SER A 40 25.57 -38.51 -33.71
CA SER A 40 26.11 -37.48 -32.81
C SER A 40 25.09 -37.04 -31.74
N ARG A 41 23.79 -37.02 -32.08
CA ARG A 41 22.71 -36.78 -31.11
C ARG A 41 22.53 -37.95 -30.14
N ALA A 42 22.60 -39.18 -30.62
CA ALA A 42 22.51 -40.37 -29.77
C ALA A 42 23.67 -40.45 -28.77
N VAL A 43 24.90 -40.16 -29.19
CA VAL A 43 26.09 -40.11 -28.30
C VAL A 43 25.94 -39.03 -27.22
N LEU A 44 25.47 -37.83 -27.57
CA LEU A 44 25.20 -36.77 -26.59
C LEU A 44 24.12 -37.18 -25.57
N LEU A 45 23.07 -37.88 -26.01
CA LEU A 45 22.03 -38.40 -25.11
C LEU A 45 22.59 -39.49 -24.17
N LEU A 46 23.41 -40.40 -24.70
CA LEU A 46 24.03 -41.47 -23.92
C LEU A 46 24.98 -40.93 -22.84
N LEU A 47 25.80 -39.92 -23.20
CA LEU A 47 26.68 -39.23 -22.25
C LEU A 47 25.89 -38.54 -21.12
N PHE A 48 24.73 -37.95 -21.43
CA PHE A 48 23.85 -37.36 -20.40
C PHE A 48 23.28 -38.41 -19.43
N VAL A 49 22.87 -39.58 -19.94
CA VAL A 49 22.37 -40.69 -19.11
C VAL A 49 23.48 -41.28 -18.24
N VAL A 50 24.69 -41.45 -18.76
CA VAL A 50 25.85 -41.92 -18.00
C VAL A 50 26.25 -40.91 -16.90
N ALA A 51 26.22 -39.61 -17.21
CA ALA A 51 26.50 -38.56 -16.22
C ALA A 51 25.47 -38.54 -15.07
N ALA A 52 24.18 -38.70 -15.40
CA ALA A 52 23.11 -38.81 -14.41
C ALA A 52 23.26 -40.06 -13.50
N GLY A 53 23.57 -41.21 -14.09
CA GLY A 53 23.80 -42.45 -13.34
C GLY A 53 25.03 -42.38 -12.41
N ALA A 54 26.10 -41.71 -12.84
CA ALA A 54 27.29 -41.47 -12.02
C ALA A 54 27.02 -40.56 -10.82
N GLY A 55 26.15 -39.55 -10.98
CA GLY A 55 25.72 -38.68 -9.87
C GLY A 55 24.99 -39.44 -8.76
N ILE A 56 24.05 -40.31 -9.14
CA ILE A 56 23.21 -41.05 -8.17
C ILE A 56 24.06 -42.03 -7.33
N ARG A 57 25.01 -42.76 -7.94
CA ARG A 57 25.91 -43.66 -7.18
C ARG A 57 26.80 -42.92 -6.18
N ARG A 58 27.09 -41.63 -6.38
CA ARG A 58 27.93 -40.84 -5.47
C ARG A 58 27.19 -40.32 -4.24
N ALA A 59 25.86 -40.42 -4.22
CA ALA A 59 25.02 -39.96 -3.11
C ALA A 59 24.77 -41.01 -2.00
N MET A 60 25.05 -42.30 -2.27
CA MET A 60 24.71 -43.40 -1.34
C MET A 60 25.89 -43.90 -0.47
N HIS A 61 27.06 -43.25 -0.54
CA HIS A 61 28.24 -43.59 0.27
C HIS A 61 28.87 -42.38 0.96
N ARG A 62 28.17 -41.86 1.97
CA ARG A 62 28.77 -41.18 3.14
C ARG A 62 27.97 -41.58 4.38
N GLY A 63 28.62 -42.29 5.30
CA GLY A 63 28.14 -42.50 6.67
C GLY A 63 29.02 -41.74 7.65
N ASP A 64 28.50 -41.47 8.85
CA ASP A 64 29.21 -40.72 9.89
C ASP A 64 30.27 -41.59 10.63
N PRO A 65 31.35 -40.99 11.16
CA PRO A 65 32.43 -41.70 11.85
C PRO A 65 32.38 -41.63 13.39
N ALA A 66 33.04 -42.59 14.06
CA ALA A 66 33.26 -42.73 15.52
C ALA A 66 31.98 -42.96 16.37
N GLY A 67 31.99 -43.62 17.54
CA GLY A 67 33.08 -44.09 18.43
C GLY A 67 32.84 -43.54 19.86
N GLN A 68 33.02 -44.24 20.97
CA GLN A 68 33.70 -45.52 21.28
C GLN A 68 33.10 -46.24 22.51
N ASP A 69 33.30 -47.57 22.56
CA ASP A 69 33.62 -48.45 23.70
C ASP A 69 32.78 -48.61 25.00
N SER A 70 32.89 -49.84 25.53
CA SER A 70 32.44 -50.37 26.84
C SER A 70 30.93 -50.56 27.09
N GLY A 71 30.48 -51.60 27.82
CA GLY A 71 31.22 -52.79 28.26
C GLY A 71 30.47 -53.70 29.26
N ALA A 72 30.28 -54.98 28.88
CA ALA A 72 29.97 -56.15 29.73
C ALA A 72 28.66 -56.19 30.58
N SER A 73 28.24 -57.42 30.90
CA SER A 73 27.03 -57.80 31.68
C SER A 73 25.67 -57.43 31.05
N GLY A 74 24.55 -58.13 31.33
CA GLY A 74 24.41 -59.38 32.07
C GLY A 74 23.06 -59.49 32.80
N GLY A 75 22.01 -60.01 32.14
CA GLY A 75 20.69 -60.14 32.76
C GLY A 75 19.73 -61.05 31.99
N LYS A 76 19.03 -61.94 32.71
CA LYS A 76 17.93 -62.79 32.19
C LYS A 76 16.61 -62.00 32.30
N GLY A 77 15.72 -62.10 31.31
CA GLY A 77 14.39 -61.47 31.45
C GLY A 77 13.38 -61.79 30.33
N ALA A 78 12.24 -62.37 30.74
CA ALA A 78 10.93 -62.36 30.08
C ALA A 78 10.85 -62.48 28.53
N SER A 79 10.51 -63.70 28.07
CA SER A 79 9.89 -63.89 26.75
C SER A 79 8.55 -63.12 26.65
N SER A 80 8.38 -62.32 25.60
CA SER A 80 7.05 -61.99 25.08
C SER A 80 7.04 -62.12 23.55
N LYS A 81 6.02 -62.81 23.00
CA LYS A 81 5.85 -62.97 21.56
C LYS A 81 5.29 -61.67 20.98
N ARG A 82 6.06 -60.94 20.18
CA ARG A 82 5.51 -59.98 19.21
C ARG A 82 5.46 -60.65 17.83
N GLY A 83 4.26 -60.71 17.25
CA GLY A 83 4.07 -61.18 15.88
C GLY A 83 4.67 -60.20 14.87
N ALA A 84 4.85 -60.65 13.64
CA ALA A 84 5.32 -59.80 12.55
C ALA A 84 4.31 -58.66 12.30
N ALA A 85 4.74 -57.41 12.50
CA ALA A 85 3.98 -56.26 12.03
C ALA A 85 4.06 -56.23 10.50
N ALA A 86 2.91 -56.24 9.83
CA ALA A 86 2.86 -56.08 8.38
C ALA A 86 3.43 -54.72 7.97
N LEU A 87 4.09 -54.68 6.81
CA LEU A 87 4.48 -53.41 6.19
C LEU A 87 3.25 -52.53 6.00
N PRO A 88 3.31 -51.22 6.29
CA PRO A 88 2.19 -50.33 6.04
C PRO A 88 1.85 -50.34 4.54
N PRO A 89 0.55 -50.32 4.16
CA PRO A 89 0.17 -50.25 2.76
C PRO A 89 0.70 -48.95 2.11
N PRO A 90 0.97 -48.95 0.80
CA PRO A 90 1.44 -47.76 0.10
C PRO A 90 0.44 -46.59 0.28
N PRO A 91 0.93 -45.33 0.37
CA PRO A 91 0.08 -44.19 0.63
C PRO A 91 -1.01 -44.06 -0.44
N THR A 92 -2.25 -43.96 0.00
CA THR A 92 -3.42 -43.84 -0.89
C THR A 92 -3.37 -42.54 -1.68
N GLN A 93 -4.08 -42.47 -2.81
CA GLN A 93 -4.14 -41.26 -3.64
C GLN A 93 -4.57 -40.02 -2.84
N ALA A 94 -5.44 -40.18 -1.83
CA ALA A 94 -5.83 -39.11 -0.93
C ALA A 94 -4.67 -38.55 -0.07
N ALA A 95 -3.74 -39.41 0.38
CA ALA A 95 -2.56 -38.98 1.14
C ALA A 95 -1.58 -38.19 0.26
N ASN A 96 -1.39 -38.61 -0.99
CA ASN A 96 -0.55 -37.90 -1.96
C ASN A 96 -1.18 -36.55 -2.36
N ALA A 97 -2.50 -36.52 -2.64
CA ALA A 97 -3.23 -35.28 -2.92
C ALA A 97 -3.15 -34.28 -1.74
N ALA A 98 -3.23 -34.74 -0.50
CA ALA A 98 -3.05 -33.89 0.68
C ALA A 98 -1.61 -33.36 0.84
N ALA A 99 -0.60 -34.13 0.42
CA ALA A 99 0.79 -33.70 0.41
C ALA A 99 1.06 -32.64 -0.68
N ASP A 100 0.56 -32.86 -1.90
CA ASP A 100 0.72 -31.92 -3.01
C ASP A 100 -0.08 -30.63 -2.80
N ALA A 101 -1.32 -30.70 -2.28
CA ALA A 101 -2.09 -29.51 -1.89
C ALA A 101 -1.37 -28.69 -0.79
N ARG A 102 -0.71 -29.34 0.17
CA ARG A 102 0.17 -28.64 1.14
C ARG A 102 1.36 -27.97 0.46
N ARG A 103 1.95 -28.60 -0.57
CA ARG A 103 3.11 -28.09 -1.31
C ARG A 103 2.74 -26.88 -2.18
N GLU A 104 1.59 -26.94 -2.83
CA GLU A 104 0.98 -25.87 -3.63
C GLU A 104 0.57 -24.67 -2.76
N ALA A 105 -0.02 -24.91 -1.59
CA ALA A 105 -0.31 -23.87 -0.60
C ALA A 105 0.98 -23.19 -0.09
N LEU A 106 2.04 -23.95 0.19
CA LEU A 106 3.33 -23.40 0.63
C LEU A 106 4.01 -22.57 -0.47
N MET A 107 3.89 -22.98 -1.74
CA MET A 107 4.43 -22.26 -2.89
C MET A 107 3.63 -20.97 -3.17
N THR A 108 2.30 -21.04 -3.11
CA THR A 108 1.39 -19.89 -3.20
C THR A 108 1.67 -18.87 -2.10
N SER A 109 1.85 -19.32 -0.85
CA SER A 109 2.24 -18.47 0.28
C SER A 109 3.58 -17.74 0.03
N ARG A 110 4.58 -18.44 -0.52
CA ARG A 110 5.87 -17.82 -0.90
C ARG A 110 5.73 -16.75 -1.99
N ILE A 111 4.91 -16.98 -3.01
CA ILE A 111 4.66 -16.01 -4.08
C ILE A 111 3.91 -14.78 -3.53
N GLN A 112 2.88 -14.99 -2.71
CA GLN A 112 2.12 -13.90 -2.07
C GLN A 112 2.94 -13.07 -1.08
N ARG A 113 3.97 -13.66 -0.44
CA ARG A 113 4.92 -12.96 0.44
C ARG A 113 5.92 -12.11 -0.35
N ALA A 114 6.27 -12.47 -1.59
CA ALA A 114 7.21 -11.73 -2.42
C ALA A 114 6.61 -10.47 -3.09
N MET A 115 5.34 -10.54 -3.53
CA MET A 115 4.71 -9.50 -4.36
C MET A 115 4.33 -8.18 -3.66
N ARG A 116 4.76 -7.92 -2.42
CA ARG A 116 4.20 -6.81 -1.61
C ARG A 116 5.22 -6.04 -0.76
N ILE A 117 6.47 -5.94 -1.22
CA ILE A 117 7.55 -5.16 -0.57
C ILE A 117 8.20 -4.18 -1.57
N VAL A 118 7.41 -3.60 -2.48
CA VAL A 118 7.92 -2.65 -3.51
C VAL A 118 6.95 -1.47 -3.71
N PRO A 119 7.10 -0.37 -2.96
CA PRO A 119 6.52 0.92 -3.31
C PRO A 119 7.47 1.69 -4.25
N VAL A 120 7.31 1.51 -5.56
CA VAL A 120 8.05 2.31 -6.57
C VAL A 120 7.08 2.86 -7.61
N TYR A 121 6.81 4.16 -7.50
CA TYR A 121 6.44 5.03 -8.61
C TYR A 121 7.38 6.25 -8.52
N ARG A 122 7.63 6.89 -9.68
CA ARG A 122 8.34 8.16 -9.83
C ARG A 122 7.84 8.85 -11.10
N GLY A 123 7.19 10.01 -11.01
CA GLY A 123 6.73 10.75 -12.19
C GLY A 123 6.30 12.18 -11.86
N ALA A 124 7.24 13.13 -11.92
CA ALA A 124 6.96 14.54 -11.68
C ALA A 124 6.08 15.15 -12.79
N GLY A 125 4.87 15.60 -12.43
CA GLY A 125 3.95 16.34 -13.29
C GLY A 125 3.16 17.34 -12.47
N LYS A 126 3.20 18.62 -12.87
CA LYS A 126 2.76 19.81 -12.10
C LYS A 126 1.46 19.63 -11.28
N LEU A 127 1.56 19.92 -9.98
CA LEU A 127 0.44 20.02 -9.05
C LEU A 127 -0.36 21.32 -9.26
N GLU A 128 -1.47 21.27 -9.99
CA GLU A 128 -2.61 22.16 -9.74
C GLU A 128 -3.91 21.35 -9.94
N THR A 129 -4.98 21.69 -9.20
CA THR A 129 -6.34 21.09 -9.32
C THR A 129 -6.56 19.61 -8.96
N PHE A 130 -5.94 19.10 -7.88
CA PHE A 130 -6.49 17.95 -7.13
C PHE A 130 -6.88 18.38 -5.71
N PRO A 131 -8.17 18.69 -5.42
CA PRO A 131 -8.58 19.19 -4.11
C PRO A 131 -8.42 18.17 -2.97
N HIS A 132 -8.40 16.87 -3.28
CA HIS A 132 -8.38 15.78 -2.30
C HIS A 132 -7.06 15.66 -1.53
N PHE A 133 -5.92 16.03 -2.15
CA PHE A 133 -4.61 16.00 -1.48
C PHE A 133 -4.33 17.24 -0.60
N SER A 134 -5.26 18.21 -0.55
CA SER A 134 -5.19 19.35 0.38
C SER A 134 -5.10 18.94 1.86
N ASN A 135 -5.46 17.69 2.16
CA ASN A 135 -5.40 17.06 3.47
C ASN A 135 -4.29 16.01 3.64
N ALA A 136 -3.46 15.69 2.64
CA ALA A 136 -2.38 14.70 2.75
C ALA A 136 -1.25 15.09 3.74
N ASN A 137 -1.36 16.29 4.29
CA ASN A 137 -0.48 16.95 5.25
C ASN A 137 -0.94 16.84 6.71
N ARG A 138 -2.03 16.13 7.00
CA ARG A 138 -2.55 15.98 8.36
C ARG A 138 -2.08 14.69 9.03
N LEU A 139 -1.92 14.72 10.36
CA LEU A 139 -1.63 13.55 11.18
C LEU A 139 -2.72 13.39 12.23
N LEU A 140 -3.22 12.17 12.42
CA LEU A 140 -4.16 11.85 13.48
C LEU A 140 -3.36 11.62 14.76
N LEU A 141 -3.63 12.44 15.77
CA LEU A 141 -3.04 12.32 17.09
C LEU A 141 -4.12 11.90 18.10
N ALA A 142 -3.87 10.82 18.85
CA ALA A 142 -4.76 10.31 19.88
C ALA A 142 -4.08 10.41 21.25
N SER A 143 -4.73 11.06 22.22
CA SER A 143 -4.18 11.34 23.56
C SER A 143 -5.11 10.86 24.69
N HIS A 144 -4.74 11.17 25.94
CA HIS A 144 -5.56 10.93 27.13
C HIS A 144 -6.81 11.80 27.26
N GLY A 145 -6.96 12.86 26.46
CA GLY A 145 -8.16 13.71 26.46
C GLY A 145 -8.73 14.04 25.08
N ARG A 146 -7.99 13.81 23.98
CA ARG A 146 -8.34 14.30 22.64
C ARG A 146 -8.00 13.32 21.52
N LEU A 147 -8.81 13.37 20.48
CA LEU A 147 -8.51 12.92 19.13
C LEU A 147 -8.51 14.14 18.21
N LEU A 148 -7.44 14.35 17.45
CA LEU A 148 -7.28 15.55 16.61
C LEU A 148 -6.53 15.29 15.31
N TRP A 149 -6.84 16.07 14.28
CA TRP A 149 -5.98 16.26 13.12
C TRP A 149 -4.98 17.38 13.39
N TYR A 150 -3.75 17.19 12.94
CA TYR A 150 -2.70 18.20 12.97
C TYR A 150 -2.05 18.36 11.58
N ARG A 151 -2.14 19.55 10.97
CA ARG A 151 -1.63 19.85 9.62
C ARG A 151 -0.22 20.42 9.71
N TYR A 152 0.80 19.60 9.43
CA TYR A 152 2.19 19.91 9.80
C TYR A 152 2.88 21.00 8.96
N ASP A 153 2.30 21.42 7.84
CA ASP A 153 2.81 22.49 6.98
C ASP A 153 2.20 23.87 7.30
N ALA A 154 0.97 23.92 7.81
CA ALA A 154 0.29 25.13 8.28
C ALA A 154 0.33 25.32 9.82
N ASP A 155 0.75 24.30 10.56
CA ASP A 155 0.75 24.23 12.04
C ASP A 155 -0.65 24.25 12.68
N GLU A 156 -1.69 23.89 11.91
CA GLU A 156 -3.10 23.95 12.32
C GLU A 156 -3.52 22.68 13.08
N VAL A 157 -4.33 22.85 14.13
CA VAL A 157 -4.95 21.75 14.90
C VAL A 157 -6.47 21.81 14.80
N GLN A 158 -7.08 20.71 14.37
CA GLN A 158 -8.53 20.50 14.41
C GLN A 158 -8.83 19.36 15.38
N VAL A 159 -9.52 19.66 16.49
CA VAL A 159 -10.04 18.61 17.39
C VAL A 159 -11.21 17.92 16.69
N LEU A 160 -11.16 16.59 16.62
CA LEU A 160 -12.25 15.74 16.11
C LEU A 160 -13.16 15.29 17.24
N HIS A 161 -12.59 14.92 18.38
CA HIS A 161 -13.31 14.28 19.48
C HIS A 161 -12.61 14.55 20.81
N GLU A 162 -13.35 14.82 21.88
CA GLU A 162 -12.85 14.87 23.25
C GLU A 162 -13.94 14.41 24.24
N GLY A 163 -13.56 14.12 25.49
CA GLY A 163 -14.49 13.75 26.58
C GLY A 163 -14.72 12.25 26.78
N GLU A 164 -14.73 11.42 25.73
CA GLU A 164 -15.04 9.98 25.80
C GLU A 164 -13.90 9.08 26.37
N GLY A 165 -12.96 9.67 27.12
CA GLY A 165 -11.85 8.99 27.78
C GLY A 165 -10.52 9.06 27.02
N VAL A 166 -9.71 8.01 27.18
CA VAL A 166 -8.35 7.92 26.64
C VAL A 166 -8.37 7.25 25.27
N TYR A 167 -7.93 7.98 24.24
CA TYR A 167 -7.88 7.50 22.87
C TYR A 167 -6.56 6.76 22.57
N TYR A 168 -6.66 5.66 21.82
CA TYR A 168 -5.57 4.76 21.48
C TYR A 168 -5.59 4.41 19.96
N GLY A 169 -5.17 3.21 19.56
CA GLY A 169 -5.06 2.80 18.17
C GLY A 169 -6.29 3.09 17.32
N ALA A 170 -6.06 3.48 16.07
CA ALA A 170 -7.09 3.95 15.17
C ALA A 170 -6.81 3.47 13.74
N PHE A 171 -7.86 3.21 12.97
CA PHE A 171 -7.78 2.68 11.61
C PHE A 171 -8.96 3.17 10.76
N PRO A 172 -8.83 3.28 9.43
CA PRO A 172 -9.93 3.73 8.58
C PRO A 172 -11.05 2.69 8.47
N GLY A 173 -12.28 3.19 8.54
CA GLY A 173 -13.51 2.46 8.30
C GLY A 173 -13.90 2.42 6.83
N ILE A 174 -15.14 2.82 6.53
CA ILE A 174 -15.72 2.79 5.18
C ILE A 174 -14.96 3.74 4.25
N GLU A 175 -14.47 3.19 3.14
CA GLU A 175 -13.88 3.91 2.02
C GLU A 175 -14.98 4.43 1.06
N ARG A 176 -14.77 5.60 0.44
CA ARG A 176 -15.66 6.24 -0.55
C ARG A 176 -14.83 6.76 -1.74
N GLY A 177 -15.52 7.15 -2.81
CA GLY A 177 -14.86 7.62 -4.04
C GLY A 177 -14.16 6.50 -4.82
N VAL A 178 -13.65 6.83 -6.00
CA VAL A 178 -13.09 5.81 -6.92
C VAL A 178 -11.64 5.42 -6.56
N LEU A 179 -10.98 6.21 -5.71
CA LEU A 179 -9.63 5.94 -5.20
C LEU A 179 -9.61 5.17 -3.87
N GLY A 180 -10.77 4.88 -3.27
CA GLY A 180 -10.86 4.22 -1.96
C GLY A 180 -10.48 5.15 -0.80
N GLU A 181 -10.92 6.42 -0.85
CA GLU A 181 -10.62 7.43 0.17
C GLU A 181 -11.36 7.11 1.49
N PRO A 182 -10.68 6.93 2.63
CA PRO A 182 -11.33 6.70 3.92
C PRO A 182 -12.26 7.84 4.33
N SER A 183 -13.55 7.53 4.46
CA SER A 183 -14.59 8.52 4.82
C SER A 183 -14.98 8.49 6.30
N THR A 184 -14.60 7.42 7.01
CA THR A 184 -14.90 7.23 8.43
C THR A 184 -13.69 6.64 9.13
N LEU A 185 -13.52 6.96 10.39
CA LEU A 185 -12.43 6.50 11.26
C LEU A 185 -13.01 5.54 12.31
N TRP A 186 -12.25 4.52 12.68
CA TRP A 186 -12.46 3.78 13.92
C TRP A 186 -11.32 4.07 14.89
N VAL A 187 -11.63 4.23 16.18
CA VAL A 187 -10.65 4.55 17.23
C VAL A 187 -10.98 3.80 18.51
N VAL A 188 -9.95 3.27 19.18
CA VAL A 188 -10.08 2.75 20.55
C VAL A 188 -10.29 3.91 21.51
N SER A 189 -11.37 3.88 22.29
CA SER A 189 -11.54 4.73 23.48
C SER A 189 -11.80 3.89 24.73
N ARG A 190 -11.26 4.33 25.87
CA ARG A 190 -11.33 3.60 27.13
C ARG A 190 -11.22 4.50 28.37
N PRO A 191 -11.82 4.10 29.50
CA PRO A 191 -11.64 4.76 30.80
C PRO A 191 -10.17 4.82 31.26
N HIS A 192 -9.84 5.83 32.07
CA HIS A 192 -8.48 6.02 32.57
C HIS A 192 -8.12 5.02 33.69
N ASN A 193 -6.90 4.46 33.63
CA ASN A 193 -6.48 3.34 34.50
C ASN A 193 -6.32 3.69 35.99
N TRP A 194 -6.16 4.97 36.34
CA TRP A 194 -5.95 5.39 37.72
C TRP A 194 -7.26 5.56 38.50
N ARG A 195 -8.32 6.02 37.81
CA ARG A 195 -9.66 6.26 38.37
C ARG A 195 -10.72 5.96 37.28
N PRO A 196 -10.94 4.68 36.93
CA PRO A 196 -11.87 4.31 35.87
C PRO A 196 -13.32 4.61 36.28
N SER A 197 -14.03 5.42 35.48
CA SER A 197 -15.48 5.65 35.60
C SER A 197 -16.33 4.49 35.08
N SER A 198 -15.73 3.60 34.28
CA SER A 198 -16.32 2.35 33.77
C SER A 198 -15.20 1.33 33.54
N SER A 199 -15.57 0.06 33.33
CA SER A 199 -14.66 -0.99 32.85
C SER A 199 -14.80 -1.27 31.35
N GLN A 200 -15.77 -0.65 30.67
CA GLN A 200 -16.07 -0.90 29.25
C GLN A 200 -15.09 -0.15 28.33
N GLU A 201 -14.52 -0.88 27.38
CA GLU A 201 -13.67 -0.33 26.32
C GLU A 201 -14.40 -0.41 24.97
N TRP A 202 -14.18 0.58 24.10
CA TRP A 202 -14.99 0.81 22.90
C TRP A 202 -14.12 0.99 21.66
N LEU A 203 -14.61 0.50 20.53
CA LEU A 203 -14.27 1.03 19.21
C LEU A 203 -15.34 2.05 18.83
N LEU A 204 -14.99 3.33 18.79
CA LEU A 204 -15.87 4.40 18.32
C LEU A 204 -15.75 4.50 16.79
N HIS A 205 -16.87 4.59 16.09
CA HIS A 205 -16.97 4.84 14.65
C HIS A 205 -17.29 6.30 14.42
N LEU A 206 -16.35 7.06 13.86
CA LEU A 206 -16.47 8.50 13.65
C LEU A 206 -16.48 8.83 12.15
N ASP A 207 -17.15 9.91 11.77
CA ASP A 207 -16.94 10.58 10.49
C ASP A 207 -15.52 11.17 10.45
N MET A 208 -14.76 10.96 9.37
CA MET A 208 -13.32 11.22 9.39
C MET A 208 -12.95 12.72 9.38
N ASP A 209 -13.81 13.58 8.85
CA ASP A 209 -13.52 15.01 8.70
C ASP A 209 -14.23 15.88 9.74
N SER A 210 -15.45 15.51 10.16
CA SER A 210 -16.17 16.22 11.22
C SER A 210 -15.93 15.67 12.63
N GLY A 211 -15.41 14.44 12.76
CA GLY A 211 -15.22 13.76 14.04
C GLY A 211 -16.51 13.26 14.70
N LYS A 212 -17.68 13.54 14.10
CA LYS A 212 -18.99 13.14 14.62
C LYS A 212 -19.09 11.62 14.78
N GLU A 213 -19.54 11.15 15.94
CA GLU A 213 -19.84 9.73 16.13
C GLU A 213 -21.01 9.25 15.24
N LEU A 214 -20.77 8.14 14.54
CA LEU A 214 -21.70 7.39 13.70
C LEU A 214 -22.20 6.13 14.40
N GLY A 215 -21.46 5.66 15.40
CA GLY A 215 -21.82 4.57 16.31
C GLY A 215 -20.62 4.11 17.14
N ARG A 216 -20.80 3.08 17.98
CA ARG A 216 -19.72 2.45 18.74
C ARG A 216 -19.98 0.96 18.96
N VAL A 217 -18.91 0.19 19.13
CA VAL A 217 -18.97 -1.24 19.48
C VAL A 217 -18.14 -1.48 20.73
N GLN A 218 -18.72 -2.14 21.74
CA GLN A 218 -17.98 -2.56 22.93
C GLN A 218 -17.03 -3.70 22.56
N ILE A 219 -15.76 -3.59 22.93
CA ILE A 219 -14.76 -4.65 22.74
C ILE A 219 -14.58 -5.47 24.02
N ALA A 220 -14.45 -6.78 23.87
CA ALA A 220 -14.12 -7.71 24.95
C ALA A 220 -12.61 -7.62 25.27
N SER A 221 -12.19 -6.47 25.77
CA SER A 221 -10.81 -6.09 26.04
C SER A 221 -10.65 -5.64 27.48
N LYS A 222 -9.43 -5.81 28.00
CA LYS A 222 -8.93 -5.06 29.15
C LYS A 222 -7.65 -4.37 28.75
N TRP A 223 -7.64 -3.05 28.88
CA TRP A 223 -6.52 -2.17 28.59
C TRP A 223 -6.11 -2.14 27.11
N ALA A 224 -7.09 -1.91 26.22
CA ALA A 224 -6.90 -1.69 24.80
C ALA A 224 -5.86 -0.59 24.52
N HIS A 225 -4.71 -0.94 23.93
CA HIS A 225 -3.67 0.04 23.56
C HIS A 225 -3.58 0.30 22.05
N ASP A 226 -4.01 -0.64 21.22
CA ASP A 226 -3.91 -0.52 19.78
C ASP A 226 -5.00 -1.33 19.07
N ALA A 227 -5.41 -0.85 17.89
CA ALA A 227 -6.34 -1.50 16.99
C ALA A 227 -5.95 -1.17 15.54
N VAL A 228 -5.76 -2.21 14.72
CA VAL A 228 -5.25 -2.08 13.34
C VAL A 228 -6.04 -2.96 12.38
N ARG A 229 -6.33 -2.44 11.19
CA ARG A 229 -7.14 -3.13 10.16
C ARG A 229 -6.26 -3.76 9.09
N ARG A 230 -6.64 -4.96 8.64
CA ARG A 230 -6.17 -5.58 7.40
C ARG A 230 -7.38 -6.10 6.62
N ARG A 231 -7.76 -5.41 5.55
CA ARG A 231 -8.89 -5.76 4.68
C ARG A 231 -10.21 -5.95 5.47
N ASP A 232 -10.63 -7.19 5.63
CA ASP A 232 -11.84 -7.71 6.29
C ASP A 232 -11.63 -8.08 7.77
N ARG A 233 -10.42 -7.87 8.31
CA ARG A 233 -10.06 -8.17 9.71
C ARG A 233 -9.59 -6.93 10.45
N VAL A 234 -9.87 -6.86 11.75
CA VAL A 234 -9.33 -5.88 12.70
C VAL A 234 -8.69 -6.65 13.86
N TYR A 235 -7.49 -6.23 14.26
CA TYR A 235 -6.73 -6.83 15.35
C TYR A 235 -6.61 -5.82 16.49
N VAL A 236 -6.93 -6.22 17.72
CA VAL A 236 -6.94 -5.34 18.91
C VAL A 236 -6.08 -5.92 20.03
N CYS A 237 -5.22 -5.10 20.65
CA CYS A 237 -4.43 -5.47 21.82
C CYS A 237 -5.27 -5.47 23.11
N SER A 238 -5.74 -6.61 23.62
CA SER A 238 -6.21 -6.70 25.02
C SER A 238 -4.99 -6.86 25.95
N THR A 239 -4.26 -5.77 26.13
CA THR A 239 -2.94 -5.78 26.79
C THR A 239 -3.00 -6.24 28.25
N GLY A 240 -4.08 -5.92 28.96
CA GLY A 240 -4.30 -6.29 30.35
C GLY A 240 -4.56 -7.77 30.57
N GLU A 241 -4.83 -8.52 29.49
CA GLU A 241 -4.96 -9.98 29.48
C GLU A 241 -3.81 -10.68 28.72
N GLY A 242 -3.00 -9.94 27.97
CA GLY A 242 -1.97 -10.50 27.09
C GLY A 242 -2.51 -11.13 25.80
N LYS A 243 -3.73 -10.77 25.38
CA LYS A 243 -4.38 -11.33 24.18
C LYS A 243 -4.31 -10.37 22.99
N VAL A 244 -4.37 -10.94 21.79
CA VAL A 244 -4.86 -10.22 20.59
C VAL A 244 -6.28 -10.69 20.28
N LEU A 245 -7.20 -9.76 20.05
CA LEU A 245 -8.56 -10.02 19.61
C LEU A 245 -8.60 -9.90 18.08
N GLU A 246 -9.26 -10.83 17.38
CA GLU A 246 -9.50 -10.73 15.93
C GLU A 246 -10.99 -10.53 15.65
N LEU A 247 -11.34 -9.40 15.04
CA LEU A 247 -12.71 -8.96 14.73
C LEU A 247 -12.95 -8.90 13.22
N ALA A 248 -14.18 -9.16 12.79
CA ALA A 248 -14.60 -9.02 11.39
C ALA A 248 -14.92 -7.56 11.05
N PHE A 249 -14.49 -7.08 9.89
CA PHE A 249 -14.84 -5.77 9.36
C PHE A 249 -16.01 -5.88 8.35
N PRO A 250 -17.00 -4.96 8.34
CA PRO A 250 -17.10 -3.72 9.11
C PRO A 250 -17.84 -3.84 10.45
N ASN A 251 -18.44 -4.98 10.76
CA ASN A 251 -19.39 -5.13 11.89
C ASN A 251 -18.76 -5.36 13.27
N MET A 252 -17.42 -5.43 13.35
CA MET A 252 -16.60 -5.68 14.55
C MET A 252 -16.98 -6.95 15.33
N THR A 253 -17.60 -7.93 14.67
CA THR A 253 -17.96 -9.21 15.31
C THR A 253 -16.70 -10.00 15.66
N MET A 254 -16.59 -10.46 16.91
CA MET A 254 -15.48 -11.29 17.38
C MET A 254 -15.39 -12.59 16.58
N ILE A 255 -14.21 -12.87 16.02
CA ILE A 255 -13.91 -14.13 15.32
C ILE A 255 -13.22 -15.11 16.28
N ARG A 256 -12.21 -14.64 17.02
CA ARG A 256 -11.46 -15.40 18.03
C ARG A 256 -10.57 -14.50 18.88
N GLU A 257 -10.16 -15.04 20.02
CA GLU A 257 -9.07 -14.51 20.83
C GLU A 257 -7.77 -15.30 20.59
N LEU A 258 -6.63 -14.62 20.70
CA LEU A 258 -5.29 -15.20 20.63
C LEU A 258 -4.57 -14.93 21.97
N PRO A 259 -4.72 -15.82 22.98
CA PRO A 259 -4.11 -15.67 24.30
C PRO A 259 -2.64 -16.14 24.27
N LEU A 260 -1.77 -15.31 23.70
CA LEU A 260 -0.39 -15.70 23.36
C LEU A 260 0.67 -15.12 24.30
N PHE A 261 0.33 -14.13 25.12
CA PHE A 261 1.26 -13.42 25.98
C PHE A 261 0.72 -13.32 27.41
N THR A 262 1.61 -12.99 28.33
CA THR A 262 1.26 -12.64 29.71
C THR A 262 1.02 -11.14 29.88
N LEU A 263 0.35 -10.75 30.97
CA LEU A 263 0.27 -9.35 31.41
C LEU A 263 1.67 -8.70 31.61
N ARG A 264 2.72 -9.49 31.89
CA ARG A 264 4.10 -8.99 32.00
C ARG A 264 4.74 -8.69 30.64
N GLU A 265 4.39 -9.46 29.61
CA GLU A 265 4.84 -9.23 28.23
C GLU A 265 4.12 -8.06 27.57
N HIS A 266 2.87 -7.81 27.97
CA HIS A 266 2.26 -6.49 27.82
C HIS A 266 2.22 -6.00 26.35
N ILE A 267 1.70 -6.87 25.46
CA ILE A 267 1.50 -6.62 24.02
C ILE A 267 0.81 -5.28 23.78
N ASN A 268 1.46 -4.36 23.08
CA ASN A 268 1.09 -2.95 23.06
C ASN A 268 0.74 -2.39 21.67
N THR A 269 1.58 -2.61 20.66
CA THR A 269 1.38 -2.12 19.27
C THR A 269 1.39 -3.29 18.30
N LEU A 270 0.62 -3.22 17.22
CA LEU A 270 0.41 -4.30 16.24
C LEU A 270 0.81 -3.92 14.81
N GLY A 271 1.16 -4.92 14.01
CA GLY A 271 1.50 -4.77 12.60
C GLY A 271 1.09 -5.96 11.73
N PRO A 272 -0.17 -6.04 11.24
CA PRO A 272 -0.66 -7.14 10.42
C PRO A 272 0.04 -7.16 9.07
N THR A 273 0.88 -8.17 8.87
CA THR A 273 1.60 -8.35 7.63
C THR A 273 0.70 -8.91 6.53
N VAL A 274 1.21 -8.82 5.33
CA VAL A 274 0.53 -9.21 4.10
C VAL A 274 0.31 -10.71 3.92
N ASP A 275 1.18 -11.52 4.55
CA ASP A 275 1.40 -12.94 4.31
C ASP A 275 0.77 -13.83 5.40
N GLY A 276 -0.24 -13.30 6.10
CA GLY A 276 -0.95 -14.03 7.16
C GLY A 276 -0.19 -14.05 8.50
N LYS A 277 0.66 -13.06 8.76
CA LYS A 277 1.34 -12.88 10.05
C LYS A 277 0.95 -11.55 10.69
N LEU A 278 1.29 -11.40 11.96
CA LEU A 278 1.05 -10.21 12.76
C LEU A 278 2.30 -9.92 13.59
N TRP A 279 2.97 -8.80 13.34
CA TRP A 279 3.97 -8.31 14.29
C TRP A 279 3.31 -7.69 15.50
N GLY A 280 4.00 -7.73 16.64
CA GLY A 280 3.59 -7.11 17.89
C GLY A 280 4.80 -6.56 18.67
N VAL A 281 4.59 -5.45 19.37
CA VAL A 281 5.56 -4.92 20.35
C VAL A 281 5.16 -5.35 21.75
N LEU A 282 5.96 -6.19 22.38
CA LEU A 282 5.89 -6.53 23.80
C LEU A 282 6.67 -5.46 24.57
N HIS A 283 6.00 -4.47 25.17
CA HIS A 283 6.75 -3.36 25.78
C HIS A 283 7.46 -3.79 27.07
N ASN A 284 6.95 -4.80 27.78
CA ASN A 284 7.51 -5.34 29.04
C ASN A 284 7.65 -4.30 30.17
N LEU A 285 7.92 -4.74 31.40
CA LEU A 285 8.39 -3.84 32.47
C LEU A 285 9.92 -3.73 32.44
N GLY A 286 10.47 -3.26 31.31
CA GLY A 286 11.90 -3.16 31.03
C GLY A 286 12.20 -3.39 29.55
N ALA A 287 13.31 -4.08 29.26
CA ALA A 287 13.74 -4.41 27.91
C ALA A 287 12.64 -5.12 27.11
N SER A 288 12.30 -4.56 25.96
CA SER A 288 11.14 -4.95 25.13
C SER A 288 11.50 -6.00 24.08
N SER A 289 10.47 -6.59 23.46
CA SER A 289 10.65 -7.53 22.34
C SER A 289 9.71 -7.20 21.18
N LEU A 290 10.19 -7.37 19.94
CA LEU A 290 9.32 -7.58 18.79
C LEU A 290 8.98 -9.07 18.70
N VAL A 291 7.72 -9.40 18.44
CA VAL A 291 7.24 -10.77 18.20
C VAL A 291 6.50 -10.84 16.88
N GLN A 292 6.67 -11.93 16.15
CA GLN A 292 5.93 -12.21 14.93
C GLN A 292 5.05 -13.43 15.16
N LEU A 293 3.75 -13.24 15.01
CA LEU A 293 2.73 -14.28 15.11
C LEU A 293 2.35 -14.79 13.73
N ASP A 294 2.16 -16.09 13.59
CA ASP A 294 1.50 -16.70 12.43
C ASP A 294 0.00 -16.80 12.71
N LEU A 295 -0.82 -16.06 11.97
CA LEU A 295 -2.25 -15.95 12.21
C LEU A 295 -3.01 -17.23 11.84
N ALA A 296 -2.50 -18.01 10.89
CA ALA A 296 -3.13 -19.27 10.47
C ALA A 296 -3.07 -20.32 11.59
N SER A 297 -1.91 -20.47 12.24
CA SER A 297 -1.71 -21.40 13.35
C SER A 297 -2.01 -20.82 14.74
N GLY A 298 -2.07 -19.49 14.87
CA GLY A 298 -2.25 -18.81 16.15
C GLY A 298 -1.05 -18.99 17.08
N LYS A 299 0.18 -18.90 16.55
CA LYS A 299 1.42 -19.15 17.31
C LYS A 299 2.49 -18.11 17.06
N GLU A 300 3.37 -17.92 18.04
CA GLU A 300 4.62 -17.19 17.84
C GLU A 300 5.54 -17.95 16.86
N ALA A 301 6.08 -17.22 15.89
CA ALA A 301 6.94 -17.72 14.82
C ALA A 301 8.36 -17.12 14.85
N LEU A 302 8.55 -15.99 15.52
CA LEU A 302 9.84 -15.31 15.74
C LEU A 302 9.71 -14.33 16.92
N ARG A 303 10.79 -14.17 17.70
CA ARG A 303 10.94 -13.13 18.72
C ARG A 303 12.32 -12.49 18.60
N ILE A 304 12.36 -11.16 18.64
CA ILE A 304 13.58 -10.34 18.62
C ILE A 304 13.60 -9.58 19.95
N PRO A 305 14.45 -9.95 20.92
CA PRO A 305 14.55 -9.26 22.19
C PRO A 305 15.35 -7.95 22.08
N ASN A 306 15.30 -7.13 23.13
CA ASN A 306 16.13 -5.94 23.33
C ASN A 306 15.92 -4.82 22.27
N VAL A 307 14.70 -4.66 21.77
CA VAL A 307 14.32 -3.65 20.75
C VAL A 307 14.12 -2.22 21.31
N GLY A 308 14.79 -1.91 22.43
CA GLY A 308 14.57 -0.71 23.25
C GLY A 308 13.99 -1.03 24.64
N ASP A 309 13.90 -0.01 25.48
CA ASP A 309 13.35 -0.07 26.83
C ASP A 309 11.93 0.50 26.85
N LYS A 310 10.96 -0.30 27.32
CA LYS A 310 9.51 0.00 27.25
C LYS A 310 9.05 0.48 25.87
N ALA A 311 9.48 -0.17 24.81
CA ALA A 311 9.31 0.26 23.43
C ALA A 311 7.84 0.36 22.97
N HIS A 312 7.55 1.34 22.10
CA HIS A 312 6.22 1.62 21.55
C HIS A 312 6.32 1.91 20.06
N GLY A 313 5.21 1.76 19.33
CA GLY A 313 5.16 2.07 17.90
C GLY A 313 5.81 0.98 17.05
N LEU A 314 5.21 0.73 15.89
CA LEU A 314 5.70 -0.25 14.93
C LEU A 314 5.37 0.22 13.52
N VAL A 315 6.40 0.52 12.73
CA VAL A 315 6.23 0.85 11.31
C VAL A 315 7.16 0.00 10.46
N LEU A 316 6.59 -0.78 9.55
CA LEU A 316 7.30 -1.52 8.52
C LEU A 316 7.81 -0.53 7.47
N TRP A 317 9.13 -0.37 7.38
CA TRP A 317 9.82 0.58 6.51
C TRP A 317 10.84 -0.15 5.64
N GLY A 318 10.49 -0.33 4.36
CA GLY A 318 11.29 -1.14 3.43
C GLY A 318 11.41 -2.59 3.89
N ALA A 319 12.64 -3.03 4.18
CA ALA A 319 12.94 -4.34 4.75
C ALA A 319 13.07 -4.34 6.29
N SER A 320 12.96 -3.19 6.94
CA SER A 320 13.16 -3.01 8.39
C SER A 320 11.86 -2.70 9.13
N ILE A 321 11.94 -2.74 10.46
CA ILE A 321 10.87 -2.33 11.38
C ILE A 321 11.39 -1.15 12.19
N LEU A 322 10.66 -0.04 12.21
CA LEU A 322 10.94 1.10 13.08
C LEU A 322 10.14 0.97 14.37
N THR A 323 10.81 1.21 15.50
CA THR A 323 10.25 1.23 16.85
C THR A 323 10.75 2.44 17.63
N LEU A 324 10.07 2.82 18.70
CA LEU A 324 10.55 3.82 19.65
C LEU A 324 11.09 3.13 20.89
N ASP A 325 12.41 3.18 21.11
CA ASP A 325 13.03 2.95 22.41
C ASP A 325 12.56 4.07 23.35
N SER A 326 11.42 3.84 24.01
CA SER A 326 10.58 4.92 24.51
C SER A 326 11.16 5.53 25.78
N ASP A 327 11.55 4.68 26.73
CA ASP A 327 12.19 5.12 27.96
C ASP A 327 13.64 5.58 27.70
N GLY A 328 14.34 4.98 26.72
CA GLY A 328 15.67 5.40 26.27
C GLY A 328 15.70 6.64 25.40
N GLY A 329 14.54 7.15 24.96
CA GLY A 329 14.42 8.39 24.20
C GLY A 329 14.90 8.31 22.74
N ALA A 330 14.85 7.15 22.09
CA ALA A 330 15.41 6.94 20.75
C ALA A 330 14.43 6.36 19.71
N LEU A 331 14.58 6.82 18.46
CA LEU A 331 14.00 6.16 17.29
C LEU A 331 14.96 5.05 16.83
N ALA A 332 14.47 3.83 16.77
CA ALA A 332 15.26 2.64 16.44
C ALA A 332 14.80 1.99 15.13
N GLN A 333 15.75 1.44 14.39
CA GLN A 333 15.57 0.56 13.24
C GLN A 333 15.98 -0.86 13.64
N VAL A 334 15.08 -1.82 13.48
CA VAL A 334 15.32 -3.24 13.67
C VAL A 334 15.36 -3.92 12.32
N ASP A 335 16.39 -4.70 12.05
CA ASP A 335 16.40 -5.66 10.95
C ASP A 335 15.72 -6.97 11.39
N PRO A 336 14.56 -7.35 10.81
CA PRO A 336 13.86 -8.57 11.17
C PRO A 336 14.57 -9.86 10.69
N ALA A 337 15.61 -9.77 9.86
CA ALA A 337 16.37 -10.93 9.39
C ALA A 337 17.54 -11.30 10.33
N SER A 338 18.31 -10.31 10.80
CA SER A 338 19.43 -10.53 11.75
C SER A 338 19.06 -10.29 13.22
N GLY A 339 17.95 -9.58 13.49
CA GLY A 339 17.62 -9.08 14.82
C GLY A 339 18.43 -7.86 15.27
N ALA A 340 19.29 -7.30 14.41
CA ALA A 340 20.12 -6.15 14.73
C ALA A 340 19.27 -4.89 14.96
N VAL A 341 19.60 -4.13 16.02
CA VAL A 341 18.92 -2.88 16.41
C VAL A 341 19.90 -1.71 16.28
N ARG A 342 19.55 -0.71 15.45
CA ARG A 342 20.30 0.53 15.26
C ARG A 342 19.46 1.72 15.74
N LYS A 343 19.99 2.55 16.62
CA LYS A 343 19.40 3.88 16.89
C LYS A 343 19.65 4.79 15.68
N LEU A 344 18.58 5.37 15.13
CA LEU A 344 18.63 6.36 14.05
C LEU A 344 18.73 7.77 14.60
N TRP A 345 18.08 8.02 15.74
CA TRP A 345 18.07 9.27 16.47
C TRP A 345 17.91 8.99 17.96
N GLN A 346 18.53 9.79 18.81
CA GLN A 346 18.30 9.76 20.25
C GLN A 346 18.23 11.19 20.79
N MET A 347 17.27 11.42 21.68
CA MET A 347 17.02 12.67 22.38
C MET A 347 18.16 12.98 23.37
N SER A 348 18.60 14.23 23.42
CA SER A 348 19.62 14.71 24.37
C SER A 348 19.03 15.23 25.69
N ASP A 349 17.80 15.76 25.68
CA ASP A 349 17.09 16.20 26.88
C ASP A 349 16.51 15.02 27.66
N GLY A 350 17.05 14.79 28.86
CA GLY A 350 16.57 13.77 29.79
C GLY A 350 15.16 14.06 30.34
N GLY A 351 14.58 13.10 31.06
CA GLY A 351 13.29 13.29 31.74
C GLY A 351 12.05 13.23 30.84
N LYS A 352 12.21 12.94 29.54
CA LYS A 352 11.10 12.68 28.60
C LYS A 352 11.09 11.21 28.14
N TYR A 353 10.11 10.83 27.32
CA TYR A 353 9.97 9.52 26.67
C TYR A 353 9.17 9.64 25.36
N LEU A 354 9.29 8.67 24.46
CA LEU A 354 8.66 8.71 23.14
C LEU A 354 7.33 7.94 23.09
N LYS A 355 6.38 8.39 22.27
CA LYS A 355 5.03 7.78 22.10
C LYS A 355 4.41 8.01 20.72
N GLY A 356 3.85 6.96 20.13
CA GLY A 356 3.17 6.98 18.83
C GLY A 356 4.15 7.18 17.67
N LEU A 357 3.99 6.41 16.58
CA LEU A 357 4.92 6.44 15.45
C LEU A 357 4.16 6.17 14.15
N CYS A 358 4.32 7.05 13.16
CA CYS A 358 3.99 6.77 11.75
C CYS A 358 5.13 7.24 10.83
N VAL A 359 5.11 6.83 9.56
CA VAL A 359 6.05 7.31 8.54
C VAL A 359 5.32 7.73 7.28
N VAL A 360 5.58 8.94 6.81
CA VAL A 360 5.07 9.48 5.53
C VAL A 360 6.25 10.13 4.79
N ASP A 361 6.46 9.81 3.51
CA ASP A 361 7.52 10.36 2.64
C ASP A 361 8.96 10.13 3.14
N ASP A 362 9.17 9.00 3.82
CA ASP A 362 10.37 8.68 4.60
C ASP A 362 10.68 9.73 5.70
N ILE A 363 9.65 10.36 6.26
CA ILE A 363 9.70 11.17 7.47
C ILE A 363 8.98 10.40 8.58
N ALA A 364 9.70 10.06 9.64
CA ALA A 364 9.11 9.50 10.85
C ALA A 364 8.52 10.62 11.72
N PHE A 365 7.25 10.49 12.07
CA PHE A 365 6.57 11.38 13.00
C PHE A 365 6.30 10.64 14.30
N PHE A 366 6.74 11.21 15.42
CA PHE A 366 6.57 10.60 16.74
C PHE A 366 6.42 11.63 17.86
N GLY A 367 5.67 11.27 18.89
CA GLY A 367 5.44 12.11 20.06
C GLY A 367 6.59 12.06 21.06
N ILE A 368 6.87 13.19 21.72
CA ILE A 368 7.77 13.30 22.87
C ILE A 368 6.96 13.82 24.07
N ALA A 369 7.00 13.11 25.19
CA ALA A 369 6.23 13.42 26.39
C ALA A 369 7.14 13.54 27.63
N ALA A 370 6.88 14.53 28.49
CA ALA A 370 7.55 14.64 29.79
C ALA A 370 7.15 13.48 30.72
N ARG A 371 8.11 12.94 31.48
CA ARG A 371 7.87 11.85 32.45
C ARG A 371 7.01 12.36 33.61
N THR A 372 5.72 12.09 33.54
CA THR A 372 4.76 12.36 34.61
C THR A 372 4.22 11.08 35.26
N GLU A 373 3.84 11.23 36.53
CA GLU A 373 3.14 10.22 37.33
C GLU A 373 1.88 9.72 36.62
N ARG A 374 1.48 8.47 36.87
CA ARG A 374 0.33 7.85 36.18
C ARG A 374 -0.97 8.62 36.39
N GLY A 375 -1.18 9.23 37.56
CA GLY A 375 -2.36 10.04 37.88
C GLY A 375 -2.32 11.49 37.40
N ARG A 376 -1.36 11.85 36.53
CA ARG A 376 -1.26 13.17 35.86
C ARG A 376 -1.07 13.05 34.35
N ARG A 377 -1.55 11.96 33.74
CA ARG A 377 -1.45 11.71 32.28
C ARG A 377 -2.67 12.18 31.52
N ASP A 378 -3.77 12.31 32.24
CA ASP A 378 -5.07 12.90 31.92
C ASP A 378 -5.16 14.40 32.33
N ASP A 379 -4.07 14.98 32.84
CA ASP A 379 -3.99 16.40 33.19
C ASP A 379 -4.20 17.28 31.94
N PRO A 380 -5.25 18.10 31.86
CA PRO A 380 -5.58 18.88 30.67
C PRO A 380 -4.60 20.04 30.42
N THR A 381 -3.70 20.34 31.36
CA THR A 381 -2.59 21.30 31.16
C THR A 381 -1.37 20.65 30.53
N LEU A 382 -1.26 19.32 30.59
CA LEU A 382 -0.15 18.57 30.01
C LEU A 382 -0.28 18.55 28.48
N ASN A 383 0.77 18.96 27.79
CA ASN A 383 0.86 18.95 26.34
C ASN A 383 2.12 18.18 25.91
N CYS A 384 2.02 17.40 24.83
CA CYS A 384 3.15 16.68 24.26
C CYS A 384 3.75 17.42 23.05
N GLU A 385 5.02 17.18 22.78
CA GLU A 385 5.65 17.61 21.54
C GLU A 385 5.40 16.55 20.45
N LEU A 386 5.36 16.97 19.18
CA LEU A 386 5.51 16.11 18.02
C LEU A 386 6.83 16.43 17.33
N ALA A 387 7.59 15.39 16.99
CA ALA A 387 8.83 15.48 16.22
C ALA A 387 8.64 14.96 14.79
N ALA A 388 9.42 15.52 13.85
CA ALA A 388 9.56 15.01 12.50
C ALA A 388 11.04 14.73 12.18
N PHE A 389 11.33 13.49 11.78
CA PHE A 389 12.70 13.02 11.52
C PHE A 389 12.83 12.43 10.12
N ASP A 390 13.76 12.94 9.33
CA ASP A 390 14.04 12.47 7.98
C ASP A 390 14.85 11.17 7.99
N LEU A 391 14.24 10.06 7.61
CA LEU A 391 14.88 8.74 7.63
C LEU A 391 15.99 8.57 6.57
N ARG A 392 16.03 9.44 5.55
CA ARG A 392 17.03 9.40 4.47
C ARG A 392 18.27 10.22 4.79
N THR A 393 18.09 11.45 5.28
CA THR A 393 19.21 12.33 5.67
C THR A 393 19.65 12.13 7.12
N GLN A 394 18.83 11.43 7.93
CA GLN A 394 19.02 11.20 9.36
C GLN A 394 19.01 12.49 10.19
N LEU A 395 18.22 13.48 9.75
CA LEU A 395 18.07 14.79 10.39
C LEU A 395 16.73 14.91 11.11
N LEU A 396 16.77 15.39 12.35
CA LEU A 396 15.58 15.91 13.04
C LEU A 396 15.23 17.26 12.43
N LEU A 397 14.06 17.35 11.79
CA LEU A 397 13.64 18.54 11.05
C LEU A 397 12.99 19.60 11.95
N TRP A 398 12.19 19.16 12.93
CA TRP A 398 11.59 20.01 13.96
C TRP A 398 11.02 19.20 15.13
N ARG A 399 10.77 19.90 16.23
CA ARG A 399 9.92 19.52 17.36
C ARG A 399 8.92 20.66 17.59
N ARG A 400 7.64 20.35 17.81
CA ARG A 400 6.56 21.35 18.01
C ARG A 400 5.64 20.93 19.15
N GLN A 401 5.30 21.86 20.04
CA GLN A 401 4.42 21.62 21.18
C GLN A 401 2.95 21.66 20.74
N LEU A 402 2.19 20.59 20.95
CA LEU A 402 0.79 20.49 20.49
C LEU A 402 -0.21 20.42 21.68
N PRO A 403 -1.43 20.96 21.53
CA PRO A 403 -2.44 21.08 22.60
C PRO A 403 -3.18 19.75 22.87
N THR A 404 -2.42 18.72 23.23
CA THR A 404 -2.90 17.33 23.34
C THR A 404 -3.82 17.08 24.53
N LYS A 405 -3.86 17.95 25.56
CA LYS A 405 -4.61 17.76 26.82
C LYS A 405 -4.41 16.35 27.39
N GLY A 406 -3.24 16.12 27.96
CA GLY A 406 -2.78 14.82 28.42
C GLY A 406 -1.85 14.12 27.43
N LEU A 407 -1.41 12.93 27.82
CA LEU A 407 -0.37 12.15 27.16
C LEU A 407 -0.81 11.67 25.77
N LEU A 408 -0.03 12.04 24.75
CA LEU A 408 -0.09 11.50 23.40
C LEU A 408 0.23 10.00 23.40
N ASN A 409 -0.63 9.20 22.76
CA ASN A 409 -0.53 7.75 22.69
C ASN A 409 -0.14 7.26 21.29
N ILE A 410 -0.82 7.79 20.25
CA ILE A 410 -0.68 7.37 18.85
C ILE A 410 -0.46 8.59 17.96
N VAL A 411 0.41 8.40 16.96
CA VAL A 411 0.59 9.28 15.79
C VAL A 411 0.30 8.41 14.57
N ALA A 412 -0.60 8.82 13.68
CA ALA A 412 -1.11 7.99 12.58
C ALA A 412 -1.51 8.83 11.34
N ALA A 413 -1.70 8.18 10.18
CA ALA A 413 -2.17 8.83 8.95
C ALA A 413 -3.34 8.06 8.25
N PRO A 414 -4.44 7.73 8.97
CA PRO A 414 -5.49 6.83 8.48
C PRO A 414 -6.31 7.32 7.28
N HIS A 415 -6.14 8.58 6.88
CA HIS A 415 -6.78 9.14 5.68
C HIS A 415 -5.99 8.84 4.38
N LEU A 416 -4.74 8.35 4.46
CA LEU A 416 -3.91 8.09 3.27
C LEU A 416 -4.14 6.69 2.69
N VAL A 417 -4.05 5.64 3.51
CA VAL A 417 -4.24 4.23 3.13
C VAL A 417 -4.70 3.39 4.32
N VAL A 418 -5.28 2.20 4.08
CA VAL A 418 -5.82 1.33 5.16
C VAL A 418 -4.76 0.92 6.17
N GLU A 419 -3.56 0.55 5.71
CA GLU A 419 -2.49 0.04 6.58
C GLU A 419 -1.47 1.13 7.01
N SER A 420 -1.85 2.39 6.92
CA SER A 420 -1.08 3.61 7.27
C SER A 420 -0.56 3.68 8.71
N THR A 421 -1.14 2.90 9.62
CA THR A 421 -0.71 2.80 11.02
C THR A 421 0.32 1.70 11.27
N THR A 422 0.65 0.91 10.23
CA THR A 422 1.61 -0.21 10.29
C THR A 422 2.72 -0.08 9.25
N TYR A 423 2.50 0.62 8.13
CA TYR A 423 3.44 0.71 7.01
C TYR A 423 3.88 2.15 6.76
N SER A 424 5.13 2.32 6.33
CA SER A 424 5.62 3.58 5.79
C SER A 424 4.90 3.94 4.49
N ILE A 425 4.34 5.14 4.43
CA ILE A 425 3.56 5.64 3.29
C ILE A 425 4.46 6.53 2.44
N ASN A 426 4.29 6.48 1.12
CA ASN A 426 4.97 7.38 0.20
C ASN A 426 3.92 8.11 -0.64
N THR A 427 3.84 9.43 -0.49
CA THR A 427 2.97 10.34 -1.24
C THR A 427 3.73 11.13 -2.33
N VAL A 428 5.04 10.87 -2.48
CA VAL A 428 5.98 11.55 -3.40
C VAL A 428 5.80 11.13 -4.87
N ASP A 429 4.56 11.22 -5.33
CA ASP A 429 4.18 11.47 -6.72
C ASP A 429 3.05 12.51 -6.83
N GLN A 430 2.44 12.93 -5.71
CA GLN A 430 1.29 13.85 -5.71
C GLN A 430 1.52 15.08 -4.81
N ILE A 431 1.70 15.00 -3.48
CA ILE A 431 2.09 16.19 -2.64
C ILE A 431 3.05 15.82 -1.50
N GLY A 432 4.23 15.29 -1.83
CA GLY A 432 5.21 14.86 -0.83
C GLY A 432 5.80 16.02 0.01
N TYR A 433 5.99 15.83 1.32
CA TYR A 433 6.50 16.85 2.25
C TYR A 433 7.82 17.48 1.80
N ARG A 434 8.73 16.67 1.23
CA ARG A 434 10.03 17.10 0.68
C ARG A 434 9.93 18.13 -0.46
N SER A 435 8.76 18.27 -1.09
CA SER A 435 8.51 19.27 -2.14
C SER A 435 7.91 20.58 -1.61
N LYS A 436 7.67 20.69 -0.30
CA LYS A 436 7.08 21.89 0.34
C LYS A 436 8.15 22.85 0.82
N LYS A 437 7.86 24.15 0.74
CA LYS A 437 8.71 25.25 1.23
C LYS A 437 9.19 25.03 2.68
N ALA A 438 8.28 24.57 3.55
CA ALA A 438 8.57 24.26 4.95
C ALA A 438 9.63 23.16 5.18
N TYR A 439 9.82 22.23 4.23
CA TYR A 439 10.91 21.24 4.31
C TYR A 439 12.27 21.89 4.00
N GLY A 440 12.32 22.75 2.96
CA GLY A 440 13.52 23.54 2.66
C GLY A 440 13.90 24.47 3.80
N GLU A 441 12.93 25.16 4.39
CA GLU A 441 13.13 26.05 5.54
C GLU A 441 13.63 25.29 6.78
N ALA A 442 13.09 24.10 7.07
CA ALA A 442 13.58 23.24 8.14
C ALA A 442 15.02 22.77 7.87
N LEU A 443 15.32 22.33 6.64
CA LEU A 443 16.65 21.88 6.26
C LEU A 443 17.69 23.01 6.34
N ASP A 444 17.34 24.22 5.91
CA ASP A 444 18.18 25.42 6.05
C ASP A 444 18.47 25.78 7.51
N VAL A 445 17.49 25.64 8.41
CA VAL A 445 17.68 25.86 9.85
C VAL A 445 18.62 24.79 10.44
N VAL A 446 18.44 23.52 10.08
CA VAL A 446 19.32 22.43 10.52
C VAL A 446 20.76 22.62 10.02
N HIS A 447 20.95 22.96 8.74
CA HIS A 447 22.28 23.25 8.19
C HIS A 447 22.95 24.46 8.87
N LYS A 448 22.21 25.55 9.13
CA LYS A 448 22.74 26.73 9.84
C LYS A 448 23.15 26.38 11.28
N TRP A 449 22.37 25.54 11.97
CA TRP A 449 22.72 25.05 13.30
C TRP A 449 23.95 24.13 13.29
N GLN A 450 24.06 23.21 12.31
CA GLN A 450 25.24 22.34 12.15
C GLN A 450 26.51 23.16 11.89
N LEU A 451 26.48 24.12 10.96
CA LEU A 451 27.60 25.02 10.69
C LEU A 451 27.99 25.85 11.93
N HIS A 452 27.03 26.25 12.75
CA HIS A 452 27.31 26.94 14.01
C HIS A 452 28.03 26.02 15.01
N GLN A 453 27.56 24.78 15.20
CA GLN A 453 28.22 23.79 16.06
C GLN A 453 29.63 23.41 15.58
N GLU A 454 29.84 23.28 14.26
CA GLU A 454 31.17 23.08 13.69
C GLU A 454 32.10 24.27 13.95
N HIS A 455 31.59 25.51 13.84
CA HIS A 455 32.35 26.71 14.13
C HIS A 455 32.70 26.84 15.63
N GLU A 456 31.77 26.49 16.54
CA GLU A 456 32.05 26.42 17.98
C GLU A 456 33.11 25.36 18.30
N ALA A 457 33.01 24.15 17.74
CA ALA A 457 33.99 23.08 17.93
C ALA A 457 35.38 23.46 17.40
N GLN A 458 35.46 24.08 16.21
CA GLN A 458 36.72 24.63 15.68
C GLN A 458 37.27 25.78 16.53
N GLY A 459 36.39 26.60 17.10
CA GLY A 459 36.75 27.63 18.08
C GLY A 459 37.40 27.03 19.33
N MET A 460 36.77 26.03 19.94
CA MET A 460 37.33 25.31 21.09
C MET A 460 38.65 24.60 20.76
N GLN A 461 38.79 24.01 19.57
CA GLN A 461 40.06 23.41 19.13
C GLN A 461 41.18 24.46 18.99
N LYS A 462 40.91 25.64 18.43
CA LYS A 462 41.89 26.74 18.34
C LYS A 462 42.27 27.26 19.73
N VAL A 463 41.29 27.43 20.63
CA VAL A 463 41.53 27.83 22.03
C VAL A 463 42.38 26.78 22.76
N ALA A 464 42.10 25.48 22.57
CA ALA A 464 42.91 24.41 23.16
C ALA A 464 44.35 24.39 22.61
N GLN A 465 44.53 24.58 21.30
CA GLN A 465 45.87 24.65 20.67
C GLN A 465 46.68 25.86 21.16
N HIS A 466 46.06 27.05 21.26
CA HIS A 466 46.76 28.26 21.74
C HIS A 466 46.94 28.28 23.27
N GLY A 467 46.03 27.66 24.03
CA GLY A 467 46.18 27.46 25.47
C GLY A 467 47.29 26.48 25.82
N GLY A 468 47.38 25.36 25.09
CA GLY A 468 48.44 24.36 25.25
C GLY A 468 49.84 24.92 24.99
N GLY A 469 50.00 25.80 23.99
CA GLY A 469 51.27 26.49 23.72
C GLY A 469 51.77 27.30 24.92
N ARG A 470 50.91 28.12 25.54
CA ARG A 470 51.28 28.91 26.73
C ARG A 470 51.62 28.05 27.95
N ALA A 471 50.98 26.89 28.12
CA ALA A 471 51.33 25.96 29.18
C ALA A 471 52.70 25.29 28.94
N ALA A 472 53.09 25.05 27.68
CA ALA A 472 54.41 24.52 27.33
C ALA A 472 55.52 25.56 27.57
N ASP A 473 55.34 26.81 27.10
CA ASP A 473 56.31 27.89 27.33
C ASP A 473 56.55 28.14 28.82
N GLN A 474 55.49 28.20 29.63
CA GLN A 474 55.59 28.39 31.08
C GLN A 474 56.22 27.21 31.83
N GLY A 475 56.13 25.99 31.29
CA GLY A 475 56.87 24.84 31.80
C GLY A 475 58.38 24.99 31.57
N GLN A 476 58.78 25.41 30.37
CA GLN A 476 60.20 25.57 30.01
C GLN A 476 60.86 26.76 30.73
N GLU A 477 60.14 27.86 30.99
CA GLU A 477 60.67 28.95 31.84
C GLU A 477 60.88 28.52 33.31
N GLN A 478 60.11 27.54 33.82
CA GLN A 478 60.31 27.04 35.19
C GLN A 478 61.45 26.01 35.29
N GLU A 479 61.60 25.09 34.32
CA GLU A 479 62.77 24.20 34.28
C GLU A 479 64.08 24.99 34.11
N ALA A 480 64.07 26.09 33.36
CA ALA A 480 65.23 26.97 33.17
C ALA A 480 65.70 27.68 34.46
N GLN A 481 64.87 27.78 35.52
CA GLN A 481 65.19 28.50 36.76
C GLN A 481 65.64 27.61 37.93
N HIS A 482 65.67 26.28 37.79
CA HIS A 482 66.10 25.35 38.85
C HIS A 482 67.29 24.45 38.46
N GLY A 483 68.09 24.89 37.48
CA GLY A 483 69.25 24.15 36.94
C GLY A 483 70.58 24.26 37.72
N SER A 484 70.60 24.32 39.07
CA SER A 484 71.87 24.31 39.82
C SER A 484 71.80 23.76 41.25
N GLY A 485 72.21 22.50 41.47
CA GLY A 485 72.41 21.94 42.82
C GLY A 485 72.73 20.44 42.87
N ALA A 486 73.80 20.09 43.60
CA ALA A 486 74.19 18.77 44.16
C ALA A 486 73.47 17.48 43.65
N THR A 487 74.11 16.60 42.88
CA THR A 487 75.00 15.50 43.35
C THR A 487 74.42 14.58 44.45
N GLY A 488 74.10 13.32 44.10
CA GLY A 488 73.72 12.28 45.08
C GLY A 488 73.56 10.87 44.50
N GLN A 489 74.11 9.88 45.21
CA GLN A 489 74.00 8.42 45.01
C GLN A 489 72.58 7.90 45.38
N ALA A 490 72.11 6.68 45.07
CA ALA A 490 72.42 5.62 44.08
C ALA A 490 71.41 4.44 44.26
N HIS A 491 71.60 3.32 43.55
CA HIS A 491 70.99 1.97 43.76
C HIS A 491 69.50 1.71 43.38
N GLU A 492 69.32 0.64 42.58
CA GLU A 492 68.36 -0.50 42.69
C GLU A 492 66.82 -0.27 42.89
N ALA A 493 65.91 -1.06 42.29
CA ALA A 493 66.00 -2.14 41.27
C ALA A 493 64.59 -2.49 40.69
N GLN A 494 64.55 -3.45 39.74
CA GLN A 494 63.37 -4.25 39.27
C GLN A 494 62.24 -3.47 38.56
N ALA A 495 61.83 -3.70 37.30
CA ALA A 495 61.98 -4.79 36.31
C ALA A 495 61.08 -6.05 36.48
N ALA A 496 60.44 -6.45 35.36
CA ALA A 496 59.46 -7.54 35.16
C ALA A 496 58.13 -7.40 35.97
N GLN A 497 56.93 -7.25 35.38
CA GLN A 497 56.20 -7.96 34.31
C GLN A 497 55.58 -9.33 34.68
N GLN A 498 54.25 -9.32 34.68
CA GLN A 498 53.31 -10.34 34.19
C GLN A 498 53.39 -11.79 34.70
N GLY A 499 52.32 -12.17 35.41
CA GLY A 499 51.60 -13.41 35.08
C GLY A 499 51.51 -14.47 36.17
N GLN A 500 50.30 -14.68 36.70
CA GLN A 500 49.71 -16.01 36.86
C GLN A 500 48.22 -15.94 37.20
N GLN A 501 47.46 -16.89 36.67
CA GLN A 501 46.14 -17.30 37.18
C GLN A 501 46.38 -18.52 38.10
N GLY A 502 45.73 -18.59 39.26
CA GLY A 502 45.93 -19.71 40.19
C GLY A 502 44.81 -19.81 41.23
N ALA A 503 44.09 -20.94 41.21
CA ALA A 503 42.91 -21.17 42.02
C ALA A 503 43.18 -21.26 43.54
N GLY A 504 42.19 -20.84 44.35
CA GLY A 504 42.11 -21.13 45.77
C GLY A 504 40.64 -21.13 46.22
N ALA A 505 40.16 -22.25 46.76
CA ALA A 505 38.77 -22.43 47.17
C ALA A 505 38.67 -23.26 48.47
N ARG A 506 37.77 -22.86 49.37
CA ARG A 506 37.01 -23.75 50.30
C ARG A 506 36.04 -22.97 51.20
N ASP A 507 34.77 -23.32 51.08
CA ASP A 507 33.82 -23.70 52.13
C ASP A 507 33.84 -22.99 53.51
N ALA A 508 32.76 -22.26 53.79
CA ALA A 508 32.08 -22.21 55.10
C ALA A 508 30.57 -21.92 54.86
N ALA A 509 29.68 -22.28 55.80
CA ALA A 509 28.24 -22.37 55.52
C ALA A 509 27.32 -21.80 56.61
N ALA A 510 26.07 -21.50 56.20
CA ALA A 510 24.85 -21.26 57.00
C ALA A 510 24.80 -20.00 57.89
N GLY A 511 23.59 -19.44 58.05
CA GLY A 511 23.34 -18.27 58.92
C GLY A 511 22.00 -17.58 58.66
N SER A 512 20.94 -18.03 59.31
CA SER A 512 19.60 -17.41 59.32
C SER A 512 19.55 -16.11 60.13
N GLY A 513 18.67 -15.16 59.77
CA GLY A 513 18.33 -14.03 60.65
C GLY A 513 17.17 -13.15 60.17
N GLN A 514 16.11 -13.06 60.98
CA GLN A 514 15.08 -12.02 60.89
C GLN A 514 15.27 -11.00 62.03
N GLN A 515 15.14 -9.71 61.73
CA GLN A 515 14.67 -8.63 62.63
C GLN A 515 14.39 -7.40 61.76
N GLN A 516 13.21 -6.77 61.77
CA GLN A 516 12.55 -6.00 62.86
C GLN A 516 13.27 -4.69 63.25
N GLN A 517 12.92 -3.62 62.51
CA GLN A 517 12.13 -2.47 62.99
C GLN A 517 12.53 -1.70 64.29
N GLN A 518 12.41 -0.37 64.19
CA GLN A 518 12.29 0.67 65.26
C GLN A 518 13.57 1.18 65.96
N GLN A 519 13.85 2.48 65.72
CA GLN A 519 13.86 3.56 66.72
C GLN A 519 13.68 4.91 65.96
N GLN A 520 12.76 5.82 66.33
CA GLN A 520 12.80 6.88 67.39
C GLN A 520 13.77 8.06 67.05
N GLN A 521 13.51 9.35 67.36
CA GLN A 521 12.35 10.07 67.94
C GLN A 521 12.47 11.61 67.76
N GLY A 522 11.37 12.36 67.98
CA GLY A 522 11.35 13.83 68.24
C GLY A 522 11.41 14.76 67.02
N THR A 523 10.89 16.00 67.00
CA THR A 523 10.05 16.81 67.94
C THR A 523 9.21 17.82 67.10
N GLY A 524 8.22 18.58 67.57
CA GLY A 524 7.57 18.66 68.90
C GLY A 524 7.46 20.11 69.45
N VAL A 525 6.48 20.90 69.00
CA VAL A 525 6.17 22.28 69.48
C VAL A 525 4.64 22.55 69.41
N GLU A 526 4.11 23.37 70.31
CA GLU A 526 2.69 23.77 70.45
C GLU A 526 2.56 25.32 70.42
N ALA A 527 1.40 26.00 70.45
CA ALA A 527 0.01 25.61 70.69
C ALA A 527 -0.98 26.60 69.99
N GLY A 528 -2.30 26.33 70.01
CA GLY A 528 -3.33 27.31 69.60
C GLY A 528 -4.75 26.74 69.62
N ALA A 529 -5.60 27.19 70.56
CA ALA A 529 -6.95 26.65 70.78
C ALA A 529 -8.07 27.62 70.37
N GLY A 530 -9.24 27.07 70.05
CA GLY A 530 -10.47 27.81 69.76
C GLY A 530 -11.66 26.86 69.59
N GLU A 531 -12.47 26.70 70.64
CA GLU A 531 -13.69 25.88 70.63
C GLU A 531 -14.89 26.67 70.06
N VAL A 532 -15.89 25.97 69.50
CA VAL A 532 -17.24 25.87 70.12
C VAL A 532 -18.14 24.85 69.37
N ARG A 533 -19.06 24.27 70.14
CA ARG A 533 -20.09 23.24 69.84
C ARG A 533 -21.40 23.88 69.28
N GLN A 534 -22.47 23.20 68.81
CA GLN A 534 -22.92 21.79 68.78
C GLN A 534 -24.11 21.55 67.79
N HIS A 535 -24.38 20.27 67.49
CA HIS A 535 -25.67 19.52 67.29
C HIS A 535 -27.04 20.19 66.92
N VAL A 536 -28.08 19.47 66.41
CA VAL A 536 -28.27 18.22 65.59
C VAL A 536 -29.78 18.00 65.31
N GLN A 537 -30.15 17.12 64.35
CA GLN A 537 -31.54 16.59 64.06
C GLN A 537 -32.56 17.61 63.46
N GLN A 538 -33.67 17.25 62.78
CA GLN A 538 -34.41 15.96 62.62
C GLN A 538 -35.22 15.91 61.27
N GLY A 539 -35.59 14.70 60.81
CA GLY A 539 -36.84 14.28 60.09
C GLY A 539 -37.30 14.94 58.74
N VAL A 540 -37.57 14.31 57.58
CA VAL A 540 -38.10 12.99 57.09
C VAL A 540 -39.56 13.07 56.56
N GLN A 541 -39.85 12.40 55.42
CA GLN A 541 -41.17 12.15 54.75
C GLN A 541 -41.89 13.34 54.06
N GLN A 542 -42.75 13.17 53.01
CA GLN A 542 -42.93 12.14 51.95
C GLN A 542 -43.82 12.68 50.78
N ASP A 543 -43.74 12.07 49.57
CA ASP A 543 -44.72 12.01 48.44
C ASP A 543 -45.33 13.30 47.81
N GLY A 544 -45.99 13.19 46.64
CA GLY A 544 -46.96 14.22 46.15
C GLY A 544 -46.96 14.70 44.68
N GLN A 545 -47.17 13.79 43.72
CA GLN A 545 -47.38 13.97 42.26
C GLN A 545 -48.32 15.08 41.67
N HIS A 546 -48.05 15.44 40.39
CA HIS A 546 -48.96 15.88 39.27
C HIS A 546 -49.61 17.30 39.17
N GLU A 547 -49.54 17.87 37.94
CA GLU A 547 -50.55 18.67 37.15
C GLU A 547 -51.18 19.99 37.68
N GLU A 548 -51.67 20.95 36.87
CA GLU A 548 -51.40 21.37 35.45
C GLU A 548 -51.88 22.84 35.21
N ALA A 549 -51.54 23.41 34.04
CA ALA A 549 -52.24 24.45 33.25
C ALA A 549 -52.86 25.75 33.86
N GLY A 550 -52.37 26.91 33.38
CA GLY A 550 -53.23 27.81 32.56
C GLY A 550 -53.54 29.26 33.01
N GLN A 551 -53.71 30.14 31.99
CA GLN A 551 -54.46 31.43 31.98
C GLN A 551 -53.91 32.65 32.79
N GLN A 552 -54.21 33.93 32.46
CA GLN A 552 -54.40 34.65 31.17
C GLN A 552 -54.46 36.19 31.41
N GLN A 553 -54.02 37.02 30.42
CA GLN A 553 -54.35 38.48 30.25
C GLN A 553 -53.90 39.44 31.40
N GLN A 554 -53.89 40.79 31.32
CA GLN A 554 -54.15 41.89 30.35
C GLN A 554 -53.22 43.10 30.76
N GLN A 555 -53.02 44.29 30.18
CA GLN A 555 -53.55 45.21 29.13
C GLN A 555 -52.34 45.85 28.36
N GLN A 556 -52.38 46.67 27.28
CA GLN A 556 -52.98 48.00 26.95
C GLN A 556 -52.50 49.19 27.82
N THR A 557 -52.18 50.40 27.33
CA THR A 557 -52.15 51.05 25.98
C THR A 557 -50.72 51.64 25.70
N HIS A 558 -50.33 52.57 24.80
CA HIS A 558 -50.85 53.47 23.72
C HIS A 558 -49.67 53.69 22.69
N GLY A 559 -49.77 54.37 21.53
CA GLY A 559 -50.94 54.95 20.83
C GLY A 559 -50.67 56.11 19.84
N ALA A 560 -49.95 55.87 18.72
CA ALA A 560 -49.72 56.79 17.57
C ALA A 560 -48.77 58.02 17.84
N ALA A 561 -48.21 58.73 16.86
CA ALA A 561 -48.26 58.72 15.37
C ALA A 561 -46.95 59.41 14.83
N ALA A 562 -46.57 59.48 13.54
CA ALA A 562 -46.86 58.76 12.28
C ALA A 562 -45.93 59.31 11.16
N ASP A 563 -45.59 58.53 10.14
CA ASP A 563 -45.28 59.00 8.77
C ASP A 563 -45.35 57.84 7.75
N ASP A 564 -45.72 58.12 6.49
CA ASP A 564 -46.20 57.11 5.53
C ASP A 564 -45.61 57.31 4.11
N GLN A 565 -44.50 56.63 3.79
CA GLN A 565 -43.90 56.70 2.44
C GLN A 565 -42.95 55.55 2.04
N ASP A 566 -43.29 54.28 2.35
CA ASP A 566 -42.46 53.13 1.88
C ASP A 566 -43.26 51.87 1.44
N GLN A 567 -44.59 51.80 1.64
CA GLN A 567 -45.38 50.58 1.38
C GLN A 567 -45.85 50.38 -0.06
N GLN A 568 -44.99 50.62 -1.06
CA GLN A 568 -45.26 50.19 -2.45
C GLN A 568 -44.20 49.27 -3.07
N HIS A 569 -43.02 49.09 -2.44
CA HIS A 569 -41.98 48.21 -3.00
C HIS A 569 -42.03 46.74 -2.56
N HIS A 570 -42.79 46.39 -1.50
CA HIS A 570 -42.77 45.03 -0.93
C HIS A 570 -44.01 44.14 -1.21
N GLN A 571 -44.98 44.57 -2.02
CA GLN A 571 -46.15 43.73 -2.38
C GLN A 571 -46.02 42.97 -3.73
N GLN A 572 -44.94 43.15 -4.50
CA GLN A 572 -44.72 42.37 -5.73
C GLN A 572 -43.83 41.13 -5.54
N GLU A 573 -42.91 41.13 -4.57
CA GLU A 573 -42.00 39.98 -4.33
C GLU A 573 -42.71 38.80 -3.67
N HIS A 574 -43.63 39.07 -2.73
CA HIS A 574 -44.26 38.02 -1.92
C HIS A 574 -45.22 37.08 -2.68
N VAL A 575 -45.67 37.47 -3.87
CA VAL A 575 -46.54 36.64 -4.74
C VAL A 575 -45.72 35.74 -5.67
N GLN A 576 -44.46 36.06 -5.98
CA GLN A 576 -43.62 35.20 -6.83
C GLN A 576 -42.99 34.01 -6.09
N GLN A 577 -42.71 34.13 -4.79
CA GLN A 577 -42.07 33.03 -4.03
C GLN A 577 -43.05 31.88 -3.72
N GLN A 578 -44.29 32.17 -3.30
CA GLN A 578 -45.29 31.13 -3.01
C GLN A 578 -45.73 30.33 -4.25
N GLY A 579 -45.43 30.82 -5.47
CA GLY A 579 -45.64 30.07 -6.71
C GLY A 579 -44.52 29.08 -7.09
N GLN A 580 -43.34 29.15 -6.43
CA GLN A 580 -42.18 28.32 -6.78
C GLN A 580 -42.04 27.08 -5.90
N ASP A 581 -42.36 27.17 -4.60
CA ASP A 581 -42.20 26.05 -3.66
C ASP A 581 -43.08 24.85 -4.03
N GLN A 582 -44.34 25.08 -4.44
CA GLN A 582 -45.24 24.00 -4.86
C GLN A 582 -44.82 23.32 -6.17
N GLN A 583 -43.95 23.93 -6.99
CA GLN A 583 -43.32 23.24 -8.14
C GLN A 583 -42.03 22.51 -7.76
N HIS A 584 -41.42 22.83 -6.61
CA HIS A 584 -40.21 22.15 -6.14
C HIS A 584 -40.50 20.86 -5.37
N GLU A 585 -41.51 20.82 -4.50
CA GLU A 585 -41.85 19.59 -3.74
C GLU A 585 -42.29 18.45 -4.66
N GLY A 586 -43.12 18.75 -5.67
CA GLY A 586 -43.55 17.78 -6.69
C GLY A 586 -42.40 17.23 -7.55
N ARG A 587 -41.23 17.89 -7.57
CA ARG A 587 -40.03 17.47 -8.31
C ARG A 587 -39.04 16.71 -7.43
N GLN A 588 -38.97 17.00 -6.13
CA GLN A 588 -38.08 16.29 -5.20
C GLN A 588 -38.54 14.85 -4.93
N GLN A 589 -39.86 14.59 -4.88
CA GLN A 589 -40.38 13.23 -4.70
C GLN A 589 -40.11 12.29 -5.90
N GLN A 590 -39.77 12.81 -7.08
CA GLN A 590 -39.32 12.00 -8.23
C GLN A 590 -37.80 11.78 -8.27
N HIS A 591 -37.01 12.53 -7.51
CA HIS A 591 -35.54 12.36 -7.44
C HIS A 591 -35.05 11.60 -6.20
N ALA A 592 -35.91 11.38 -5.20
CA ALA A 592 -35.63 10.47 -4.07
C ALA A 592 -35.46 8.99 -4.48
N GLY A 593 -35.67 8.63 -5.75
CA GLY A 593 -35.54 7.27 -6.28
C GLY A 593 -34.13 6.84 -6.70
N VAL A 594 -33.12 7.72 -6.71
CA VAL A 594 -31.74 7.36 -7.09
C VAL A 594 -30.99 6.74 -5.91
N ALA A 595 -31.43 5.55 -5.49
CA ALA A 595 -30.67 4.71 -4.58
C ALA A 595 -29.27 4.45 -5.15
N ARG A 596 -28.24 4.52 -4.30
CA ARG A 596 -26.85 4.25 -4.69
C ARG A 596 -26.70 2.79 -5.13
N ARG A 597 -26.84 2.53 -6.43
CA ARG A 597 -26.43 1.28 -7.09
C ARG A 597 -24.92 1.13 -6.93
N GLY A 598 -24.50 0.48 -5.84
CA GLY A 598 -23.16 -0.11 -5.73
C GLY A 598 -22.92 -1.09 -6.88
N LEU A 599 -21.64 -1.35 -7.19
CA LEU A 599 -21.14 -2.18 -8.30
C LEU A 599 -22.21 -3.12 -8.89
N ILE A 600 -22.85 -2.67 -9.96
CA ILE A 600 -23.96 -3.40 -10.59
C ILE A 600 -23.35 -4.68 -11.18
N GLU A 601 -23.58 -5.82 -10.52
CA GLU A 601 -23.43 -7.12 -11.14
C GLU A 601 -24.23 -7.08 -12.44
N VAL A 602 -23.56 -7.27 -13.59
CA VAL A 602 -24.25 -7.19 -14.86
C VAL A 602 -25.32 -8.28 -14.87
N GLU A 603 -26.56 -7.87 -15.12
CA GLU A 603 -27.71 -8.76 -15.15
C GLU A 603 -27.37 -10.02 -15.99
N PRO A 604 -27.72 -11.23 -15.52
CA PRO A 604 -27.44 -12.46 -16.23
C PRO A 604 -27.88 -12.34 -17.69
N VAL A 605 -27.02 -12.84 -18.60
CA VAL A 605 -27.30 -12.89 -20.04
C VAL A 605 -28.70 -13.49 -20.24
N ALA A 606 -29.62 -12.70 -20.77
CA ALA A 606 -31.02 -13.06 -20.88
C ALA A 606 -31.19 -14.35 -21.71
N ALA A 607 -32.21 -15.16 -21.41
CA ALA A 607 -32.33 -16.50 -21.99
C ALA A 607 -32.53 -16.53 -23.53
N ASP A 608 -32.92 -15.40 -24.10
CA ASP A 608 -33.06 -15.11 -25.52
C ASP A 608 -31.82 -14.46 -26.18
N ASP A 609 -30.90 -13.88 -25.39
CA ASP A 609 -29.62 -13.37 -25.88
C ASP A 609 -28.81 -14.54 -26.49
N PRO A 610 -28.33 -14.43 -27.74
CA PRO A 610 -27.54 -15.48 -28.40
C PRO A 610 -26.36 -16.02 -27.60
N LEU A 611 -25.82 -15.27 -26.63
CA LEU A 611 -24.77 -15.69 -25.71
C LEU A 611 -25.23 -16.71 -24.65
N ALA A 612 -26.51 -16.81 -24.31
CA ALA A 612 -27.01 -17.73 -23.28
C ALA A 612 -26.72 -19.21 -23.62
N LYS A 613 -26.60 -19.53 -24.92
CA LYS A 613 -26.21 -20.85 -25.45
C LYS A 613 -24.73 -21.18 -25.24
N PHE A 614 -23.91 -20.19 -24.89
CA PHE A 614 -22.45 -20.26 -24.87
C PHE A 614 -21.89 -19.64 -23.57
N PRO A 615 -22.25 -20.20 -22.40
CA PRO A 615 -21.92 -19.61 -21.10
C PRO A 615 -20.40 -19.49 -20.89
N PRO A 616 -19.92 -18.37 -20.31
CA PRO A 616 -18.50 -18.12 -20.12
C PRO A 616 -17.88 -19.10 -19.12
N ARG A 617 -16.81 -19.79 -19.53
CA ARG A 617 -16.04 -20.64 -18.61
C ARG A 617 -15.16 -19.80 -17.72
N LEU A 618 -15.52 -19.74 -16.44
CA LEU A 618 -14.83 -18.92 -15.46
C LEU A 618 -13.57 -19.60 -14.93
N ASP A 619 -12.55 -18.79 -14.69
CA ASP A 619 -11.38 -19.16 -13.90
C ASP A 619 -11.78 -19.21 -12.41
N PRO A 620 -11.39 -20.25 -11.63
CA PRO A 620 -11.56 -20.24 -10.18
C PRO A 620 -10.81 -19.08 -9.49
N VAL A 621 -9.74 -18.55 -10.11
CA VAL A 621 -9.05 -17.33 -9.68
C VAL A 621 -9.80 -16.12 -10.23
N ARG A 622 -10.28 -15.26 -9.33
CA ARG A 622 -10.87 -13.95 -9.65
C ARG A 622 -9.81 -12.86 -9.74
N TRP A 623 -10.15 -11.74 -10.37
CA TRP A 623 -9.39 -10.49 -10.24
C TRP A 623 -9.37 -10.02 -8.78
N SER A 624 -8.37 -9.23 -8.39
CA SER A 624 -8.23 -8.67 -7.04
C SER A 624 -9.31 -7.62 -6.68
N SER A 625 -10.09 -7.17 -7.66
CA SER A 625 -11.38 -6.46 -7.51
C SER A 625 -12.52 -7.35 -7.00
N GLY A 626 -12.35 -8.67 -7.05
CA GLY A 626 -13.40 -9.68 -6.84
C GLY A 626 -14.13 -10.11 -8.11
N LEU A 627 -13.92 -9.45 -9.25
CA LEU A 627 -14.62 -9.76 -10.51
C LEU A 627 -14.18 -11.13 -11.10
N PRO A 628 -15.08 -11.84 -11.79
CA PRO A 628 -14.74 -13.07 -12.51
C PRO A 628 -13.89 -12.78 -13.76
N ARG A 629 -13.28 -13.83 -14.31
CA ARG A 629 -12.48 -13.78 -15.56
C ARG A 629 -12.57 -15.10 -16.32
N LEU A 630 -12.32 -15.09 -17.63
CA LEU A 630 -12.38 -16.29 -18.47
C LEU A 630 -11.18 -17.21 -18.26
N LEU A 631 -11.43 -18.51 -18.11
CA LEU A 631 -10.39 -19.54 -17.97
C LEU A 631 -9.52 -19.61 -19.23
N LEU A 632 -8.29 -19.07 -19.17
CA LEU A 632 -7.38 -19.01 -20.33
C LEU A 632 -7.12 -20.39 -20.96
N SER A 633 -7.03 -21.43 -20.13
CA SER A 633 -6.77 -22.80 -20.62
C SER A 633 -7.92 -23.42 -21.42
N ALA A 634 -9.13 -22.87 -21.36
CA ALA A 634 -10.24 -23.25 -22.24
C ALA A 634 -10.14 -22.57 -23.61
N LYS A 635 -9.73 -21.29 -23.66
CA LYS A 635 -9.66 -20.46 -24.90
C LYS A 635 -8.81 -21.07 -26.01
N ASP A 636 -7.79 -21.85 -25.67
CA ASP A 636 -6.88 -22.51 -26.62
C ASP A 636 -7.23 -23.98 -26.91
N LYS A 637 -8.01 -24.65 -26.05
CA LYS A 637 -8.25 -26.10 -26.12
C LYS A 637 -9.61 -26.47 -26.67
N GLU A 638 -10.62 -25.65 -26.41
CA GLU A 638 -11.99 -25.97 -26.75
C GLU A 638 -12.38 -25.30 -28.05
N HIS A 639 -12.93 -26.08 -28.98
CA HIS A 639 -13.26 -25.58 -30.30
C HIS A 639 -14.49 -24.68 -30.25
N GLY A 640 -14.25 -23.37 -30.34
CA GLY A 640 -15.28 -22.40 -30.62
C GLY A 640 -16.02 -21.86 -29.40
N LEU A 641 -17.30 -21.57 -29.61
CA LEU A 641 -18.11 -20.78 -28.67
C LEU A 641 -18.31 -21.48 -27.31
N ALA A 642 -18.05 -22.78 -27.21
CA ALA A 642 -18.12 -23.58 -25.97
C ALA A 642 -17.14 -23.16 -24.84
N ALA A 643 -16.10 -22.38 -25.16
CA ALA A 643 -15.22 -21.74 -24.17
C ALA A 643 -15.81 -20.44 -23.58
N GLY A 644 -16.96 -19.99 -24.10
CA GLY A 644 -17.51 -18.65 -23.91
C GLY A 644 -16.99 -17.65 -24.96
N ALA A 645 -17.87 -16.77 -25.44
CA ALA A 645 -17.51 -15.70 -26.38
C ALA A 645 -17.24 -14.35 -25.68
N GLN A 646 -18.08 -14.00 -24.70
CA GLN A 646 -18.01 -12.77 -23.91
C GLN A 646 -18.30 -13.11 -22.44
N LEU A 647 -17.60 -12.45 -21.52
CA LEU A 647 -17.94 -12.37 -20.10
C LEU A 647 -18.19 -10.89 -19.76
N ARG A 648 -19.43 -10.51 -19.48
CA ARG A 648 -19.74 -9.15 -19.00
C ARG A 648 -19.27 -9.03 -17.54
N LEU A 649 -18.63 -7.91 -17.20
CA LEU A 649 -17.95 -7.71 -15.91
C LEU A 649 -18.66 -6.69 -15.02
N LEU A 650 -18.90 -5.48 -15.56
CA LEU A 650 -19.65 -4.41 -14.89
C LEU A 650 -20.12 -3.36 -15.91
N ARG A 651 -20.94 -2.41 -15.46
CA ARG A 651 -21.13 -1.10 -16.11
C ARG A 651 -20.35 -0.03 -15.33
N THR A 652 -19.71 0.90 -16.02
CA THR A 652 -19.02 2.05 -15.43
C THR A 652 -19.31 3.33 -16.21
N ASP A 653 -19.11 4.50 -15.59
CA ASP A 653 -19.21 5.77 -16.31
C ASP A 653 -17.96 5.98 -17.18
N THR A 654 -18.20 6.35 -18.44
CA THR A 654 -17.18 6.67 -19.43
C THR A 654 -17.19 8.13 -19.88
N SER A 655 -18.10 8.95 -19.32
CA SER A 655 -18.33 10.36 -19.70
C SER A 655 -17.05 11.20 -19.75
N GLY A 656 -16.24 11.17 -18.69
CA GLY A 656 -15.02 11.98 -18.57
C GLY A 656 -13.98 11.69 -19.65
N LEU A 657 -13.69 10.41 -19.91
CA LEU A 657 -12.77 10.05 -21.00
C LEU A 657 -13.42 10.28 -22.37
N LYS A 658 -14.71 10.01 -22.54
CA LYS A 658 -15.44 10.27 -23.80
C LYS A 658 -15.38 11.75 -24.17
N ALA A 659 -15.55 12.65 -23.19
CA ALA A 659 -15.36 14.09 -23.36
C ALA A 659 -13.90 14.43 -23.72
N ALA A 660 -12.93 13.91 -22.97
CA ALA A 660 -11.51 14.14 -23.23
C ALA A 660 -11.06 13.69 -24.63
N LEU A 661 -11.51 12.52 -25.09
CA LEU A 661 -11.22 11.99 -26.43
C LEU A 661 -11.92 12.78 -27.55
N ARG A 662 -13.12 13.32 -27.30
CA ARG A 662 -13.84 14.22 -28.23
C ARG A 662 -13.18 15.60 -28.34
N ALA A 663 -12.50 16.06 -27.28
CA ALA A 663 -11.75 17.31 -27.26
C ALA A 663 -10.35 17.19 -27.90
N MET A 664 -9.92 16.00 -28.34
CA MET A 664 -8.65 15.82 -29.03
C MET A 664 -8.76 16.26 -30.50
N PRO A 665 -7.73 16.93 -31.05
CA PRO A 665 -7.57 17.08 -32.50
C PRO A 665 -7.58 15.72 -33.19
N ASP A 666 -8.22 15.61 -34.36
CA ASP A 666 -8.26 14.35 -35.12
C ASP A 666 -6.85 13.85 -35.50
N THR A 667 -5.90 14.78 -35.66
CA THR A 667 -4.48 14.52 -35.89
C THR A 667 -3.81 13.69 -34.79
N ASP A 668 -4.26 13.78 -33.54
CA ASP A 668 -3.68 13.03 -32.42
C ASP A 668 -3.85 11.51 -32.58
N TRP A 669 -4.81 11.06 -33.40
CA TRP A 669 -4.99 9.64 -33.74
C TRP A 669 -4.04 9.13 -34.83
N ASN A 670 -3.30 10.02 -35.50
CA ASN A 670 -2.47 9.69 -36.66
C ASN A 670 -1.01 9.37 -36.27
N GLU A 671 -0.30 8.64 -37.15
CA GLU A 671 1.09 8.20 -36.92
C GLU A 671 2.07 9.37 -36.78
N GLU A 672 1.88 10.45 -37.53
CA GLU A 672 2.76 11.62 -37.55
C GLU A 672 2.81 12.33 -36.18
N THR A 673 1.64 12.72 -35.64
CA THR A 673 1.56 13.35 -34.31
C THR A 673 2.08 12.42 -33.22
N GLN A 674 1.64 11.15 -33.20
CA GLN A 674 2.08 10.20 -32.16
C GLN A 674 3.59 9.90 -32.21
N ARG A 675 4.24 9.95 -33.39
CA ARG A 675 5.71 9.84 -33.49
C ARG A 675 6.46 10.97 -32.80
N VAL A 676 5.87 12.17 -32.73
CA VAL A 676 6.51 13.36 -32.13
C VAL A 676 6.15 13.51 -30.65
N SER A 677 4.85 13.43 -30.32
CA SER A 677 4.36 13.75 -28.97
C SER A 677 4.12 12.55 -28.06
N ASN A 678 4.16 11.32 -28.58
CA ASN A 678 4.08 10.07 -27.83
C ASN A 678 5.38 9.26 -28.07
N ALA A 679 5.31 7.93 -28.04
CA ALA A 679 6.31 7.03 -28.60
C ALA A 679 5.69 6.18 -29.73
N TRP A 680 6.50 5.52 -30.57
CA TRP A 680 6.01 4.78 -31.73
C TRP A 680 6.63 3.39 -31.91
N ILE A 681 5.91 2.48 -32.60
CA ILE A 681 6.38 1.14 -32.95
C ILE A 681 6.19 0.88 -34.45
N GLU A 682 7.29 0.92 -35.21
CA GLU A 682 7.31 0.68 -36.65
C GLU A 682 7.07 -0.80 -37.01
N GLY A 683 6.82 -1.08 -38.30
CA GLY A 683 6.71 -2.43 -38.86
C GLY A 683 5.31 -3.06 -38.76
N ARG A 684 4.36 -2.41 -38.08
CA ARG A 684 3.00 -2.93 -37.84
C ARG A 684 1.97 -2.56 -38.91
N SER A 685 2.19 -1.48 -39.66
CA SER A 685 1.17 -0.84 -40.53
C SER A 685 0.61 -1.78 -41.60
N LYS A 686 1.42 -2.70 -42.15
CA LYS A 686 0.96 -3.72 -43.13
C LYS A 686 -0.12 -4.67 -42.58
N VAL A 687 -0.10 -4.97 -41.28
CA VAL A 687 -1.10 -5.84 -40.64
C VAL A 687 -2.37 -5.05 -40.34
N LEU A 688 -2.23 -3.80 -39.87
CA LEU A 688 -3.35 -2.91 -39.59
C LEU A 688 -4.16 -2.64 -40.87
N ILE A 689 -3.52 -2.20 -41.96
CA ILE A 689 -4.19 -1.90 -43.24
C ILE A 689 -4.92 -3.14 -43.80
N LYS A 690 -4.35 -4.35 -43.65
CA LYS A 690 -4.97 -5.58 -44.18
C LYS A 690 -6.30 -5.92 -43.50
N PHE A 691 -6.38 -5.81 -42.17
CA PHE A 691 -7.50 -6.32 -41.37
C PHE A 691 -8.41 -5.22 -40.79
N LYS A 692 -7.89 -4.00 -40.60
CA LYS A 692 -8.55 -2.89 -39.89
C LYS A 692 -8.35 -1.57 -40.67
N PRO A 693 -8.80 -1.49 -41.95
CA PRO A 693 -8.66 -0.27 -42.75
C PRO A 693 -9.34 0.93 -42.06
N GLY A 694 -8.68 2.09 -42.07
CA GLY A 694 -9.16 3.31 -41.40
C GLY A 694 -9.15 3.29 -39.86
N ALA A 695 -9.00 2.13 -39.22
CA ALA A 695 -8.93 2.05 -37.76
C ALA A 695 -7.61 2.64 -37.23
N ARG A 696 -7.71 3.44 -36.17
CA ARG A 696 -6.59 4.15 -35.53
C ARG A 696 -6.44 3.71 -34.09
N SER A 697 -5.27 3.91 -33.51
CA SER A 697 -5.04 3.55 -32.10
C SER A 697 -4.00 4.44 -31.44
N ILE A 698 -4.24 4.75 -30.17
CA ILE A 698 -3.25 5.33 -29.26
C ILE A 698 -2.75 4.23 -28.34
N MET A 699 -1.45 4.06 -28.25
CA MET A 699 -0.80 3.14 -27.31
C MET A 699 -0.46 3.85 -26.01
N LEU A 700 -0.89 3.25 -24.89
CA LEU A 700 -0.56 3.69 -23.52
C LEU A 700 0.39 2.68 -22.87
N ILE A 701 0.10 1.39 -23.03
CA ILE A 701 1.02 0.27 -22.77
C ILE A 701 0.94 -0.68 -23.97
N PHE A 702 2.06 -1.21 -24.45
CA PHE A 702 2.10 -2.21 -25.52
C PHE A 702 3.15 -3.29 -25.25
N SER A 703 3.00 -4.47 -25.86
CA SER A 703 3.92 -5.59 -25.66
C SER A 703 4.32 -6.30 -26.95
N ASP A 704 5.43 -7.05 -26.90
CA ASP A 704 5.85 -7.97 -27.96
C ASP A 704 4.82 -9.08 -28.28
N GLN A 705 5.12 -9.99 -29.21
CA GLN A 705 4.17 -11.07 -29.55
C GLN A 705 3.96 -12.04 -28.39
N SER A 706 4.98 -12.27 -27.56
CA SER A 706 4.91 -13.17 -26.39
C SER A 706 4.17 -12.56 -25.20
N GLY A 707 3.96 -11.24 -25.17
CA GLY A 707 3.40 -10.52 -24.03
C GLY A 707 4.42 -10.31 -22.90
N THR A 708 5.72 -10.39 -23.20
CA THR A 708 6.81 -10.44 -22.21
C THR A 708 7.61 -9.14 -22.12
N GLY A 709 8.11 -8.63 -23.25
CA GLY A 709 8.63 -7.27 -23.32
C GLY A 709 7.45 -6.32 -23.36
N VAL A 710 7.23 -5.58 -22.27
CA VAL A 710 6.14 -4.61 -22.12
C VAL A 710 6.71 -3.19 -22.04
N TYR A 711 6.03 -2.24 -22.68
CA TYR A 711 6.50 -0.88 -22.89
C TYR A 711 5.39 0.10 -22.56
N ARG A 712 5.65 1.04 -21.65
CA ARG A 712 4.72 2.13 -21.29
C ARG A 712 5.07 3.38 -22.10
N PHE A 713 4.05 4.02 -22.65
CA PHE A 713 4.16 5.14 -23.57
C PHE A 713 3.95 6.46 -22.82
N PRO A 714 4.58 7.57 -23.23
CA PRO A 714 4.38 8.89 -22.62
C PRO A 714 2.91 9.32 -22.47
N TRP A 715 2.05 9.00 -23.46
CA TRP A 715 0.63 9.34 -23.39
C TRP A 715 -0.15 8.54 -22.34
N TYR A 716 0.41 7.49 -21.72
CA TYR A 716 -0.20 6.91 -20.51
C TYR A 716 -0.49 8.01 -19.49
N ASP A 717 0.49 8.88 -19.21
CA ASP A 717 0.35 9.95 -18.22
C ASP A 717 -0.62 11.07 -18.64
N ARG A 718 -0.93 11.21 -19.94
CA ARG A 718 -2.00 12.08 -20.46
C ARG A 718 -3.40 11.54 -20.13
N PHE A 719 -3.57 10.22 -20.06
CA PHE A 719 -4.88 9.58 -19.88
C PHE A 719 -5.10 8.91 -18.51
N LYS A 720 -4.04 8.77 -17.69
CA LYS A 720 -4.08 7.97 -16.45
C LYS A 720 -5.20 8.38 -15.49
N GLN A 721 -5.51 9.67 -15.38
CA GLN A 721 -6.58 10.20 -14.52
C GLN A 721 -7.97 9.62 -14.81
N TRP A 722 -8.24 9.16 -16.03
CA TRP A 722 -9.49 8.47 -16.39
C TRP A 722 -9.33 6.94 -16.45
N VAL A 723 -8.12 6.46 -16.75
CA VAL A 723 -7.88 5.04 -17.04
C VAL A 723 -7.51 4.24 -15.79
N GLU A 724 -6.65 4.77 -14.90
CA GLU A 724 -6.27 4.10 -13.65
C GLU A 724 -7.48 3.80 -12.74
N PRO A 725 -8.48 4.70 -12.59
CA PRO A 725 -9.72 4.38 -11.87
C PRO A 725 -10.44 3.12 -12.37
N TRP A 726 -10.52 2.90 -13.70
CA TRP A 726 -11.11 1.68 -14.23
C TRP A 726 -10.19 0.46 -14.12
N LEU A 727 -8.87 0.62 -14.22
CA LEU A 727 -7.95 -0.49 -13.96
C LEU A 727 -8.10 -0.99 -12.51
N VAL A 728 -8.26 -0.08 -11.55
CA VAL A 728 -8.59 -0.41 -10.15
C VAL A 728 -9.99 -1.03 -10.04
N GLN A 729 -11.02 -0.45 -10.67
CA GLN A 729 -12.39 -0.99 -10.61
C GLN A 729 -12.50 -2.41 -11.20
N VAL A 730 -11.76 -2.70 -12.28
CA VAL A 730 -11.87 -3.94 -13.05
C VAL A 730 -10.91 -5.01 -12.55
N LEU A 731 -9.62 -4.68 -12.37
CA LEU A 731 -8.59 -5.64 -11.97
C LEU A 731 -8.36 -5.66 -10.45
N GLY A 732 -8.62 -4.53 -9.78
CA GLY A 732 -8.20 -4.28 -8.40
C GLY A 732 -6.72 -3.93 -8.31
N PRO A 733 -6.28 -3.38 -7.16
CA PRO A 733 -4.91 -2.89 -6.98
C PRO A 733 -3.84 -4.00 -7.00
N GLY A 734 -4.23 -5.28 -6.83
CA GLY A 734 -3.32 -6.42 -6.79
C GLY A 734 -2.95 -7.03 -8.15
N ASP A 735 -3.56 -6.56 -9.24
CA ASP A 735 -3.36 -7.08 -10.60
C ASP A 735 -2.90 -6.00 -11.62
N LEU A 736 -2.70 -4.75 -11.17
CA LEU A 736 -2.28 -3.63 -12.03
C LEU A 736 -0.89 -3.85 -12.67
N ASP A 737 0.00 -4.57 -12.00
CA ASP A 737 1.34 -4.91 -12.51
C ASP A 737 1.32 -5.98 -13.61
N LYS A 738 0.15 -6.58 -13.89
CA LYS A 738 -0.02 -7.66 -14.89
C LYS A 738 -0.49 -7.15 -16.26
N VAL A 739 -0.68 -5.84 -16.42
CA VAL A 739 -1.11 -5.22 -17.67
C VAL A 739 -0.02 -5.39 -18.74
N MET A 740 -0.30 -6.22 -19.75
CA MET A 740 0.54 -6.41 -20.93
C MET A 740 0.30 -5.34 -21.98
N ARG A 741 -0.95 -4.89 -22.17
CA ARG A 741 -1.31 -3.84 -23.13
C ARG A 741 -2.47 -3.00 -22.64
N LEU A 742 -2.47 -1.74 -23.06
CA LEU A 742 -3.48 -0.74 -22.78
C LEU A 742 -3.50 0.23 -23.97
N GLN A 743 -4.56 0.22 -24.76
CA GLN A 743 -4.65 1.04 -25.97
C GLN A 743 -6.07 1.51 -26.24
N LEU A 744 -6.20 2.77 -26.64
CA LEU A 744 -7.45 3.33 -27.15
C LEU A 744 -7.57 2.92 -28.62
N ALA A 745 -8.68 2.31 -29.00
CA ALA A 745 -8.93 1.81 -30.35
C ALA A 745 -10.10 2.55 -30.99
N PHE A 746 -9.79 3.45 -31.94
CA PHE A 746 -10.73 4.24 -32.72
C PHE A 746 -11.09 3.51 -34.02
N MET A 747 -12.39 3.49 -34.32
CA MET A 747 -12.95 2.91 -35.53
C MET A 747 -13.89 3.94 -36.18
N PRO A 748 -13.61 4.41 -37.42
CA PRO A 748 -14.42 5.42 -38.10
C PRO A 748 -15.90 5.02 -38.27
N PRO A 749 -16.79 5.99 -38.57
CA PRO A 749 -18.08 5.73 -39.22
C PRO A 749 -17.93 4.84 -40.47
N HIS A 750 -18.99 4.09 -40.80
CA HIS A 750 -19.09 3.24 -42.00
C HIS A 750 -17.85 2.37 -42.29
N SER A 751 -17.31 1.70 -41.27
CA SER A 751 -16.04 0.95 -41.37
C SER A 751 -16.11 -0.48 -40.83
N ASP A 752 -15.17 -1.32 -41.27
CA ASP A 752 -15.08 -2.74 -40.91
C ASP A 752 -13.71 -3.14 -40.33
N ILE A 753 -13.75 -3.85 -39.20
CA ILE A 753 -12.69 -4.73 -38.74
C ILE A 753 -12.99 -6.13 -39.28
N LYS A 754 -12.24 -6.53 -40.31
CA LYS A 754 -12.42 -7.79 -41.04
C LYS A 754 -12.20 -9.00 -40.12
N ARG A 755 -12.87 -10.12 -40.44
CA ARG A 755 -12.83 -11.35 -39.64
C ARG A 755 -11.40 -11.88 -39.46
N HIS A 756 -10.93 -11.89 -38.22
CA HIS A 756 -9.58 -12.29 -37.83
C HIS A 756 -9.59 -13.01 -36.48
N MET A 757 -8.45 -13.52 -36.04
CA MET A 757 -8.24 -14.14 -34.75
C MET A 757 -6.93 -13.59 -34.19
N ASP A 758 -6.85 -13.27 -32.89
CA ASP A 758 -5.58 -12.86 -32.30
C ASP A 758 -4.68 -14.10 -32.11
N SER A 759 -3.50 -14.07 -32.73
CA SER A 759 -2.55 -15.19 -32.84
C SER A 759 -1.15 -14.87 -32.29
N GLY A 760 -1.05 -13.89 -31.40
CA GLY A 760 0.15 -13.69 -30.58
C GLY A 760 0.09 -14.49 -29.29
N GLY A 761 1.25 -14.81 -28.71
CA GLY A 761 1.34 -15.41 -27.38
C GLY A 761 0.58 -14.60 -26.33
N TYR A 762 0.66 -13.26 -26.39
CA TYR A 762 -0.12 -12.33 -25.55
C TYR A 762 -1.64 -12.60 -25.56
N ALA A 763 -2.20 -13.20 -26.62
CA ALA A 763 -3.61 -13.50 -26.75
C ALA A 763 -3.98 -14.85 -26.13
N ALA A 764 -3.04 -15.80 -26.11
CA ALA A 764 -3.18 -17.10 -25.46
C ALA A 764 -3.00 -16.97 -23.93
N VAL A 765 -1.98 -16.23 -23.49
CA VAL A 765 -1.65 -16.03 -22.06
C VAL A 765 -2.29 -14.77 -21.46
N GLY A 766 -3.39 -14.28 -22.08
CA GLY A 766 -3.97 -12.98 -21.76
C GLY A 766 -5.50 -12.94 -21.73
N HIS A 767 -6.00 -12.17 -20.78
CA HIS A 767 -7.37 -11.72 -20.69
C HIS A 767 -7.51 -10.43 -21.51
N ARG A 768 -8.33 -10.44 -22.57
CA ARG A 768 -8.62 -9.24 -23.37
C ARG A 768 -9.90 -8.60 -22.87
N ILE A 769 -9.78 -7.51 -22.14
CA ILE A 769 -10.89 -6.73 -21.60
C ILE A 769 -11.13 -5.50 -22.47
N HIS A 770 -12.41 -5.18 -22.68
CA HIS A 770 -12.87 -3.99 -23.39
C HIS A 770 -13.70 -3.12 -22.43
N VAL A 771 -13.40 -1.82 -22.38
CA VAL A 771 -14.30 -0.78 -21.85
C VAL A 771 -14.87 -0.03 -23.05
N VAL A 772 -16.20 0.01 -23.17
CA VAL A 772 -16.87 0.72 -24.27
C VAL A 772 -16.98 2.21 -23.94
N VAL A 773 -16.08 3.03 -24.52
CA VAL A 773 -15.99 4.48 -24.22
C VAL A 773 -16.90 5.31 -25.13
N GLN A 774 -17.05 4.89 -26.39
CA GLN A 774 -18.07 5.42 -27.31
C GLN A 774 -18.54 4.32 -28.27
N SER A 775 -19.86 4.25 -28.49
CA SER A 775 -20.50 3.28 -29.38
C SER A 775 -21.80 3.86 -29.97
N ASN A 776 -22.47 3.12 -30.85
CA ASN A 776 -23.78 3.45 -31.40
C ASN A 776 -24.56 2.14 -31.73
N PRO A 777 -25.88 2.19 -31.97
CA PRO A 777 -26.68 0.99 -32.25
C PRO A 777 -26.24 0.18 -33.48
N ASP A 778 -25.61 0.83 -34.46
CA ASP A 778 -25.12 0.21 -35.70
C ASP A 778 -23.71 -0.41 -35.55
N VAL A 779 -23.17 -0.47 -34.33
CA VAL A 779 -21.93 -1.20 -33.99
C VAL A 779 -22.27 -2.64 -33.68
N VAL A 780 -21.95 -3.56 -34.61
CA VAL A 780 -22.16 -5.00 -34.42
C VAL A 780 -20.84 -5.74 -34.35
N PHE A 781 -20.48 -6.21 -33.16
CA PHE A 781 -19.44 -7.22 -32.97
C PHE A 781 -19.98 -8.59 -33.37
N HIS A 782 -19.17 -9.39 -34.04
CA HIS A 782 -19.47 -10.78 -34.36
C HIS A 782 -18.34 -11.67 -33.85
N VAL A 783 -18.66 -12.74 -33.12
CA VAL A 783 -17.71 -13.77 -32.69
C VAL A 783 -18.15 -15.12 -33.25
N CYS A 784 -17.25 -15.82 -33.93
CA CYS A 784 -17.56 -17.01 -34.71
C CYS A 784 -16.71 -18.22 -34.32
N GLU A 785 -17.30 -19.39 -34.51
CA GLU A 785 -16.87 -20.67 -33.92
C GLU A 785 -15.45 -21.11 -34.31
N SER A 786 -15.00 -20.92 -35.55
CA SER A 786 -13.56 -20.89 -35.88
C SER A 786 -13.29 -20.34 -37.29
N GLN A 787 -12.01 -20.02 -37.57
CA GLN A 787 -11.55 -19.82 -38.95
C GLN A 787 -11.49 -21.13 -39.75
N GLN A 788 -11.35 -22.30 -39.10
CA GLN A 788 -11.26 -23.59 -39.80
C GLN A 788 -12.63 -24.07 -40.28
N ALA A 789 -13.70 -23.91 -39.49
CA ALA A 789 -15.08 -24.12 -39.95
C ALA A 789 -15.41 -23.20 -41.14
N ALA A 790 -15.05 -21.91 -41.05
CA ALA A 790 -15.20 -20.96 -42.15
C ALA A 790 -14.40 -21.30 -43.42
N GLN A 791 -13.32 -22.09 -43.31
CA GLN A 791 -12.54 -22.58 -44.45
C GLN A 791 -13.03 -23.96 -44.95
N ALA A 792 -13.67 -24.76 -44.09
CA ALA A 792 -14.29 -26.04 -44.44
C ALA A 792 -15.60 -25.84 -45.23
N ALA A 793 -16.39 -24.81 -44.89
CA ALA A 793 -17.55 -24.38 -45.70
C ALA A 793 -17.13 -24.06 -47.16
N GLY A 794 -15.93 -23.49 -47.35
CA GLY A 794 -15.31 -23.26 -48.66
C GLY A 794 -14.92 -24.52 -49.45
N ARG A 795 -15.21 -25.73 -48.93
CA ARG A 795 -14.97 -27.03 -49.59
C ARG A 795 -16.24 -27.88 -49.76
N GLY A 796 -17.42 -27.25 -49.73
CA GLY A 796 -18.69 -27.92 -50.02
C GLY A 796 -19.47 -28.41 -48.80
N SER A 797 -19.08 -28.03 -47.59
CA SER A 797 -20.02 -28.00 -46.46
C SER A 797 -20.92 -26.77 -46.64
N THR A 798 -22.23 -26.98 -46.50
CA THR A 798 -23.25 -25.92 -46.55
C THR A 798 -23.35 -25.12 -45.25
N ASP A 799 -22.59 -25.50 -44.23
CA ASP A 799 -22.72 -24.98 -42.87
C ASP A 799 -22.02 -23.62 -42.75
N THR A 800 -22.79 -22.55 -42.87
CA THR A 800 -22.31 -21.20 -42.52
C THR A 800 -21.82 -21.22 -41.07
N PRO A 801 -20.55 -20.85 -40.79
CA PRO A 801 -19.96 -20.99 -39.47
C PRO A 801 -20.72 -20.14 -38.45
N THR A 802 -21.14 -20.75 -37.35
CA THR A 802 -21.90 -20.11 -36.26
C THR A 802 -21.20 -18.81 -35.84
N CYS A 803 -21.91 -17.69 -35.96
CA CYS A 803 -21.46 -16.37 -35.54
C CYS A 803 -22.51 -15.77 -34.61
N VAL A 804 -22.09 -15.39 -33.42
CA VAL A 804 -22.92 -14.73 -32.40
C VAL A 804 -22.67 -13.21 -32.46
N PRO A 805 -23.73 -12.37 -32.59
CA PRO A 805 -23.58 -10.93 -32.42
C PRO A 805 -23.37 -10.59 -30.94
N LEU A 806 -22.47 -9.65 -30.65
CA LEU A 806 -22.32 -9.06 -29.30
C LEU A 806 -22.82 -7.61 -29.35
N HIS A 807 -23.80 -7.31 -28.51
CA HIS A 807 -24.21 -5.93 -28.26
C HIS A 807 -23.18 -5.25 -27.34
N VAL A 808 -22.75 -4.04 -27.70
CA VAL A 808 -21.68 -3.30 -27.02
C VAL A 808 -22.07 -1.83 -26.83
N GLU A 809 -22.96 -1.61 -25.88
CA GLU A 809 -23.39 -0.30 -25.40
C GLU A 809 -22.30 0.44 -24.61
N GLU A 810 -22.41 1.77 -24.49
CA GLU A 810 -21.46 2.60 -23.74
C GLU A 810 -21.45 2.28 -22.24
N GLY A 811 -20.27 2.40 -21.62
CA GLY A 811 -20.06 2.07 -20.21
C GLY A 811 -19.99 0.57 -19.91
N LEU A 812 -20.33 -0.32 -20.85
CA LEU A 812 -20.16 -1.77 -20.66
C LEU A 812 -18.67 -2.14 -20.56
N VAL A 813 -18.33 -2.97 -19.59
CA VAL A 813 -17.02 -3.61 -19.46
C VAL A 813 -17.17 -5.12 -19.60
N PHE A 814 -16.38 -5.73 -20.48
CA PHE A 814 -16.43 -7.16 -20.74
C PHE A 814 -15.06 -7.75 -21.09
N GLU A 815 -14.82 -9.02 -20.73
CA GLU A 815 -13.76 -9.83 -21.30
C GLU A 815 -14.24 -10.50 -22.59
N LEU A 816 -13.40 -10.46 -23.63
CA LEU A 816 -13.62 -11.08 -24.94
C LEU A 816 -12.76 -12.34 -25.07
N ASN A 817 -13.33 -13.43 -25.58
CA ASN A 817 -12.54 -14.56 -26.05
C ASN A 817 -11.91 -14.26 -27.43
N ASN A 818 -10.82 -13.50 -27.38
CA ASN A 818 -10.00 -13.05 -28.51
C ASN A 818 -9.33 -14.18 -29.33
N ARG A 819 -9.33 -15.41 -28.80
CA ARG A 819 -8.89 -16.62 -29.52
C ARG A 819 -9.96 -17.15 -30.48
N LEU A 820 -11.18 -16.62 -30.45
CA LEU A 820 -12.22 -16.90 -31.44
C LEU A 820 -12.13 -15.97 -32.66
N ALA A 821 -12.72 -16.41 -33.78
CA ALA A 821 -12.68 -15.66 -35.04
C ALA A 821 -13.71 -14.53 -35.01
N HIS A 822 -13.28 -13.27 -34.99
CA HIS A 822 -14.14 -12.13 -34.74
C HIS A 822 -13.99 -10.98 -35.75
N SER A 823 -15.07 -10.23 -35.93
CA SER A 823 -15.18 -9.05 -36.80
C SER A 823 -16.05 -7.98 -36.13
N VAL A 824 -15.91 -6.73 -36.57
CA VAL A 824 -16.75 -5.60 -36.12
C VAL A 824 -17.14 -4.79 -37.34
N THR A 825 -18.40 -4.41 -37.44
CA THR A 825 -18.89 -3.39 -38.38
C THR A 825 -19.39 -2.20 -37.58
N ASN A 826 -19.12 -0.98 -38.04
CA ASN A 826 -19.72 0.24 -37.53
C ASN A 826 -20.51 0.88 -38.67
N GLY A 827 -21.83 0.64 -38.71
CA GLY A 827 -22.69 1.10 -39.80
C GLY A 827 -23.01 2.60 -39.76
N GLY A 828 -23.09 3.18 -38.57
CA GLY A 828 -23.61 4.52 -38.33
C GLY A 828 -22.58 5.65 -38.41
N ASP A 829 -23.08 6.90 -38.32
CA ASP A 829 -22.35 8.15 -38.56
C ASP A 829 -21.34 8.52 -37.45
N GLN A 830 -21.31 7.78 -36.33
CA GLN A 830 -20.48 8.10 -35.16
C GLN A 830 -19.30 7.14 -35.05
N PRO A 831 -18.08 7.61 -34.72
CA PRO A 831 -16.95 6.73 -34.50
C PRO A 831 -17.15 5.89 -33.24
N ARG A 832 -16.69 4.64 -33.28
CA ARG A 832 -16.67 3.71 -32.15
C ARG A 832 -15.29 3.75 -31.49
N ILE A 833 -15.24 3.95 -30.17
CA ILE A 833 -13.98 3.99 -29.40
C ILE A 833 -14.08 3.09 -28.17
N HIS A 834 -13.15 2.14 -28.02
CA HIS A 834 -13.00 1.38 -26.78
C HIS A 834 -11.59 1.57 -26.24
N LEU A 835 -11.45 1.54 -24.92
CA LEU A 835 -10.19 1.18 -24.29
C LEU A 835 -10.07 -0.36 -24.32
N ILE A 836 -8.96 -0.87 -24.84
CA ILE A 836 -8.65 -2.30 -24.89
C ILE A 836 -7.45 -2.58 -23.99
N LEU A 837 -7.62 -3.59 -23.15
CA LEU A 837 -6.74 -3.98 -22.06
C LEU A 837 -6.38 -5.46 -22.24
N ASP A 838 -5.09 -5.80 -22.31
CA ASP A 838 -4.62 -7.20 -22.28
C ASP A 838 -3.86 -7.43 -20.95
N VAL A 839 -4.28 -8.41 -20.14
CA VAL A 839 -3.74 -8.68 -18.79
C VAL A 839 -3.33 -10.14 -18.66
N SER A 840 -2.18 -10.44 -18.06
CA SER A 840 -1.72 -11.82 -17.80
C SER A 840 -2.01 -12.29 -16.37
N ASP A 841 -1.86 -13.59 -16.09
CA ASP A 841 -1.92 -14.12 -14.71
C ASP A 841 -0.75 -13.65 -13.82
N THR A 842 0.37 -13.33 -14.46
CA THR A 842 1.65 -13.00 -13.84
C THR A 842 2.05 -11.55 -14.11
N PRO A 843 2.80 -10.92 -13.19
CA PRO A 843 3.34 -9.55 -13.35
C PRO A 843 4.16 -9.33 -14.62
N ARG A 844 4.28 -8.07 -15.01
CA ARG A 844 4.97 -7.61 -16.22
C ARG A 844 5.79 -6.35 -15.95
N GLN A 845 7.11 -6.47 -16.03
CA GLN A 845 8.01 -5.32 -15.97
C GLN A 845 7.82 -4.46 -17.22
N GLN A 846 7.49 -3.18 -17.03
CA GLN A 846 7.27 -2.22 -18.12
C GLN A 846 8.50 -1.33 -18.32
N ARG A 847 9.06 -1.27 -19.53
CA ARG A 847 10.03 -0.22 -19.92
C ARG A 847 9.26 1.04 -20.25
N GLN A 848 9.51 2.13 -19.54
CA GLN A 848 9.04 3.45 -19.97
C GLN A 848 9.76 3.86 -21.28
N LEU A 849 9.00 4.36 -22.25
CA LEU A 849 9.51 5.00 -23.46
C LEU A 849 9.51 6.52 -23.29
N ARG A 850 10.46 7.20 -23.96
CA ARG A 850 10.52 8.67 -24.01
C ARG A 850 9.57 9.22 -25.08
N VAL A 851 9.24 10.52 -24.96
CA VAL A 851 8.61 11.28 -26.05
C VAL A 851 9.55 11.29 -27.26
N GLY A 852 9.02 11.03 -28.45
CA GLY A 852 9.79 10.88 -29.68
C GLY A 852 10.48 9.51 -29.86
N GLU A 853 10.37 8.57 -28.91
CA GLU A 853 11.09 7.30 -29.02
C GLU A 853 10.43 6.34 -30.04
N VAL A 854 11.17 6.01 -31.10
CA VAL A 854 10.72 5.13 -32.18
C VAL A 854 11.37 3.74 -32.05
N CYS A 855 10.59 2.76 -31.63
CA CYS A 855 10.97 1.35 -31.61
C CYS A 855 10.50 0.64 -32.90
N ARG A 856 11.02 -0.56 -33.18
CA ARG A 856 10.67 -1.38 -34.35
C ARG A 856 10.15 -2.75 -33.96
N TYR A 857 9.04 -3.19 -34.57
CA TYR A 857 8.51 -4.54 -34.39
C TYR A 857 9.20 -5.52 -35.35
N VAL A 858 10.23 -6.22 -34.89
CA VAL A 858 11.11 -7.08 -35.70
C VAL A 858 11.12 -8.50 -35.13
N LYS A 859 10.85 -9.50 -35.98
CA LYS A 859 10.83 -10.94 -35.62
C LYS A 859 10.08 -11.21 -34.31
N ALA A 860 8.81 -10.79 -34.26
CA ALA A 860 7.91 -10.94 -33.10
C ALA A 860 8.28 -10.14 -31.83
N ARG A 861 9.40 -9.41 -31.81
CA ARG A 861 9.85 -8.58 -30.67
C ARG A 861 9.76 -7.09 -30.99
N VAL A 862 9.63 -6.27 -29.94
CA VAL A 862 9.88 -4.83 -30.03
C VAL A 862 11.37 -4.61 -29.77
N VAL A 863 12.03 -3.86 -30.64
CA VAL A 863 13.42 -3.43 -30.49
C VAL A 863 13.45 -1.92 -30.50
N CYS A 864 13.73 -1.32 -29.35
CA CYS A 864 13.96 0.12 -29.20
C CYS A 864 15.47 0.41 -29.32
N PRO A 865 15.88 1.66 -29.62
CA PRO A 865 17.27 2.07 -29.46
C PRO A 865 17.78 1.76 -28.05
N GLU A 866 19.06 1.39 -27.98
CA GLU A 866 19.80 1.36 -26.72
C GLU A 866 20.09 2.81 -26.29
N LEU A 867 20.30 2.99 -24.98
CA LEU A 867 20.70 4.28 -24.43
C LEU A 867 22.22 4.39 -24.60
N GLU A 868 22.66 5.06 -25.67
CA GLU A 868 24.05 5.54 -25.75
C GLU A 868 24.33 6.37 -24.50
N GLY A 869 25.45 6.05 -23.84
CA GLY A 869 25.68 6.45 -22.46
C GLY A 869 25.78 7.96 -22.30
N GLN A 870 24.86 8.57 -21.53
CA GLN A 870 25.16 9.80 -20.83
C GLN A 870 26.11 9.48 -19.67
N GLU A 871 27.37 9.21 -20.00
CA GLU A 871 28.47 9.32 -19.04
C GLU A 871 28.54 10.76 -18.51
N ALA A 872 29.06 10.91 -17.30
CA ALA A 872 29.02 12.18 -16.60
C ALA A 872 30.03 13.19 -17.18
N HIS A 873 29.58 14.05 -18.10
CA HIS A 873 30.29 15.27 -18.46
C HIS A 873 30.24 16.32 -17.33
N GLY A 874 30.94 16.01 -16.24
CA GLY A 874 31.30 16.95 -15.19
C GLY A 874 32.72 17.47 -15.41
N GLY A 875 32.86 18.70 -15.92
CA GLY A 875 34.11 19.46 -15.95
C GLY A 875 35.09 19.13 -17.08
N GLY A 876 35.50 20.16 -17.83
CA GLY A 876 36.57 20.07 -18.83
C GLY A 876 36.41 21.06 -19.99
N ASP A 877 37.46 21.85 -20.23
CA ASP A 877 37.78 22.61 -21.44
C ASP A 877 36.66 23.26 -22.28
N VAL A 878 36.42 24.55 -21.99
CA VAL A 878 36.09 25.55 -23.04
C VAL A 878 37.23 26.56 -23.10
N LEU A 879 38.38 26.18 -23.69
CA LEU A 879 39.49 27.11 -23.91
C LEU A 879 40.52 26.69 -24.99
N ARG A 880 40.10 26.53 -26.27
CA ARG A 880 40.89 26.94 -27.47
C ARG A 880 40.24 26.61 -28.81
N ARG A 881 40.31 27.59 -29.72
CA ARG A 881 40.01 27.60 -31.17
C ARG A 881 38.53 27.49 -31.54
#